data_AF-A0A7Y4RCX5-F1
#
_entry.id   AF-A0A7Y4RCX5-F1
#
_cell.length_a   1.000
_cell.length_b   1.000
_cell.length_c   1.000
_cell.angle_alpha   90.00
_cell.angle_beta   90.00
_cell.angle_gamma   90.00
#
_symmetry.space_group_name_H-M   'P 1'
#
loop_
_entity.id
_entity.type
_entity.pdbx_description
1 polymer ?
#
loop_
_entity_poly.entity_id
_entity_poly.type
_entity_poly.pdbx_seq_one_letter_code
_entity_poly.pdbx_strand_id
1 'polypeptide(L)'
;MKADVTISRGDRSTDLPPFPEFCGVKGGMPAVPTSPTAAGSGIHRGRRVAEVAIEGDQEFVALFADETAAAEYVVQLIGAVSDIYMHDVNVTMMLSQVRLWPVGGAPFDASNLGGFADYWINNEDTTGLNLVHLLSGRRGLGYGGIAYVGGTCGGDATYGISGYLLGSFPTPVVGPNLGNWDVIVTTHEMGHNMGTFHTHDGYSPTIDDCGNGVPGRGTIMSYCHTHPGGTKNIQMMLHRRVEEVIEAEVAGGDCMWFDCNGNGIDDVDDIAGPTSADVNGNGVPDECEDCNDNAVLDDQDIILGAADINANGIPDDCEPDCNGNNNPDDHDILLALADDVDGNNVPDTCDPDCDGNAVADYVEIVTGVKEDFDRNLVPDICQDCDGNGVSDWRDVEREFNLFVADRSGHVREYHRKSGYPIQNHGVATVSDPRDAVFGADRQLYVASFNNDRVMRIDVDTGAFSAFVATGSGGLSGPTGLTFGTGGDLFVASSGTSSVIRYNGLTGALLGTFVAAGSGGLVSPNGLTFGPNGNLYVGSADHRVIQYNGATGALVGTFAAAGSGGLNQPRGMAFKPDGNLLVASFGSNAILEYLGATGAFVGVFNDVQSLLQPWGLRIGPNGNVFVAMTGGPVYIVEYDISRRIYMRRYVRADTGLPTPSGFAFRPQSGEDVNGNGILDACDCAINQYGDVNSDGMVDIFDILCVLDGFAGVFTTCAMEAVDLTPNCVGEGIIDIFDILAVLDAFGGDQSCCATE
;
A
#
# COMPACT_ATOMS: atom_id res chain seq x y z
N MET A 1 7.40 -25.88 23.09
CA MET A 1 6.25 -26.29 23.93
C MET A 1 5.02 -26.02 23.10
N LYS A 2 4.07 -26.95 23.08
CA LYS A 2 2.87 -26.91 22.22
C LYS A 2 1.83 -25.97 22.82
N ALA A 3 1.22 -25.11 22.02
CA ALA A 3 0.04 -24.34 22.39
C ALA A 3 -0.98 -24.43 21.24
N ASP A 4 -2.08 -25.14 21.48
CA ASP A 4 -3.27 -25.11 20.62
C ASP A 4 -4.16 -23.99 21.18
N VAL A 5 -4.56 -23.01 20.35
CA VAL A 5 -5.29 -21.81 20.81
C VAL A 5 -6.53 -21.58 19.93
N THR A 6 -7.68 -21.30 20.55
CA THR A 6 -8.96 -20.90 19.93
C THR A 6 -9.27 -19.44 20.28
N ILE A 7 -9.69 -18.59 19.32
CA ILE A 7 -9.42 -17.13 19.46
C ILE A 7 -10.44 -16.14 18.82
N SER A 8 -10.44 -14.88 19.31
CA SER A 8 -11.26 -13.71 18.91
C SER A 8 -10.50 -12.36 18.85
N ARG A 9 -10.69 -11.68 17.70
CA ARG A 9 -10.05 -10.52 16.97
C ARG A 9 -9.52 -9.23 17.66
N GLY A 10 -8.51 -8.61 17.03
CA GLY A 10 -8.32 -7.13 16.86
C GLY A 10 -7.13 -6.60 15.97
N ASP A 11 -7.47 -5.74 14.97
CA ASP A 11 -6.79 -4.80 13.99
C ASP A 11 -5.33 -4.24 14.23
N ARG A 12 -4.46 -3.72 13.29
CA ARG A 12 -4.44 -3.40 11.81
C ARG A 12 -3.00 -3.05 11.23
N SER A 13 -2.87 -3.23 9.89
CA SER A 13 -1.99 -2.85 8.71
C SER A 13 -0.69 -1.98 8.71
N THR A 14 0.21 -1.85 7.67
CA THR A 14 0.98 -2.75 6.72
C THR A 14 1.88 -2.06 5.63
N ASP A 15 2.83 -2.82 5.02
CA ASP A 15 4.21 -2.63 4.44
C ASP A 15 4.52 -2.51 2.88
N LEU A 16 5.78 -2.78 2.42
CA LEU A 16 6.37 -3.79 1.41
C LEU A 16 7.83 -3.75 0.74
N PRO A 17 8.85 -4.60 1.11
CA PRO A 17 10.19 -4.70 0.48
C PRO A 17 10.32 -5.40 -0.86
N PRO A 18 11.53 -5.41 -1.45
CA PRO A 18 11.57 -5.40 -2.89
C PRO A 18 12.51 -6.38 -3.61
N PHE A 19 12.10 -6.70 -4.84
CA PHE A 19 12.25 -8.01 -5.45
C PHE A 19 13.36 -8.08 -6.52
N PRO A 20 14.38 -8.97 -6.44
CA PRO A 20 15.05 -9.60 -7.60
C PRO A 20 14.55 -11.04 -7.89
N GLU A 21 14.03 -11.32 -9.10
CA GLU A 21 13.55 -12.65 -9.61
C GLU A 21 13.07 -13.67 -8.56
N PHE A 22 11.76 -13.75 -8.41
CA PHE A 22 11.10 -14.48 -7.32
C PHE A 22 10.57 -15.83 -7.85
N CYS A 23 10.36 -16.80 -6.95
CA CYS A 23 9.85 -18.16 -7.21
C CYS A 23 10.84 -19.13 -7.90
N GLY A 24 11.67 -19.79 -7.09
CA GLY A 24 12.50 -20.91 -7.52
C GLY A 24 11.71 -22.20 -7.66
N VAL A 25 10.94 -22.35 -8.74
CA VAL A 25 10.26 -23.61 -9.06
C VAL A 25 11.29 -24.75 -9.15
N LYS A 26 11.17 -25.77 -8.30
CA LYS A 26 11.99 -27.00 -8.40
C LYS A 26 11.27 -28.04 -9.25
N GLY A 27 11.59 -28.08 -10.54
CA GLY A 27 11.13 -29.14 -11.45
C GLY A 27 11.16 -28.68 -12.90
N GLY A 28 11.58 -29.54 -13.83
CA GLY A 28 11.62 -29.19 -15.25
C GLY A 28 10.23 -28.82 -15.75
N MET A 29 10.13 -27.66 -16.42
CA MET A 29 8.89 -27.11 -16.96
C MET A 29 8.09 -28.21 -17.70
N PRO A 30 6.89 -28.59 -17.20
CA PRO A 30 5.92 -29.31 -18.00
C PRO A 30 5.49 -28.44 -19.19
N ALA A 31 4.86 -29.04 -20.19
CA ALA A 31 4.38 -28.29 -21.36
C ALA A 31 3.41 -27.17 -20.93
N VAL A 32 3.55 -25.99 -21.55
CA VAL A 32 2.65 -24.84 -21.43
C VAL A 32 1.18 -25.30 -21.45
N PRO A 33 0.31 -24.86 -20.51
CA PRO A 33 -1.12 -25.12 -20.61
C PRO A 33 -1.66 -24.46 -21.88
N THR A 34 -1.92 -25.27 -22.89
CA THR A 34 -2.98 -24.97 -23.86
C THR A 34 -4.28 -25.29 -23.15
N SER A 35 -5.27 -24.39 -23.14
CA SER A 35 -6.55 -24.56 -22.45
C SER A 35 -6.98 -26.02 -22.45
N PRO A 36 -7.19 -26.64 -21.27
CA PRO A 36 -7.58 -28.02 -21.21
C PRO A 36 -8.87 -28.18 -22.03
N THR A 37 -8.86 -29.09 -23.00
CA THR A 37 -10.07 -29.45 -23.73
C THR A 37 -11.10 -29.88 -22.70
N ALA A 38 -12.20 -29.11 -22.61
CA ALA A 38 -13.35 -29.33 -21.74
C ALA A 38 -13.52 -30.82 -21.42
N ALA A 39 -13.14 -31.18 -20.18
CA ALA A 39 -13.39 -32.51 -19.67
C ALA A 39 -14.90 -32.63 -19.47
N GLY A 40 -15.58 -33.16 -20.47
CA GLY A 40 -17.01 -33.31 -20.45
C GLY A 40 -17.50 -34.22 -19.31
N SER A 41 -18.47 -33.69 -18.58
CA SER A 41 -19.59 -34.39 -17.92
C SER A 41 -19.27 -35.31 -16.75
N GLY A 42 -19.12 -34.72 -15.57
CA GLY A 42 -19.61 -35.25 -14.30
C GLY A 42 -20.23 -34.08 -13.53
N ILE A 43 -21.53 -34.14 -13.23
CA ILE A 43 -22.22 -33.08 -12.49
C ILE A 43 -21.59 -33.00 -11.09
N HIS A 44 -20.96 -31.87 -10.77
CA HIS A 44 -20.34 -31.60 -9.47
C HIS A 44 -20.82 -30.23 -8.98
N ARG A 45 -22.13 -30.12 -8.76
CA ARG A 45 -22.73 -28.88 -8.26
C ARG A 45 -22.45 -28.78 -6.77
N GLY A 46 -21.47 -27.98 -6.41
CA GLY A 46 -21.15 -27.75 -5.01
C GLY A 46 -19.79 -27.09 -4.85
N ARG A 47 -19.69 -26.31 -3.77
CA ARG A 47 -18.46 -25.71 -3.29
C ARG A 47 -17.49 -26.80 -2.87
N ARG A 48 -16.27 -26.80 -3.39
CA ARG A 48 -15.23 -27.76 -3.02
C ARG A 48 -14.49 -27.29 -1.77
N VAL A 49 -14.09 -28.23 -0.92
CA VAL A 49 -13.33 -27.92 0.29
C VAL A 49 -11.90 -28.44 0.18
N ALA A 50 -10.93 -27.52 0.25
CA ALA A 50 -9.51 -27.83 0.35
C ALA A 50 -9.06 -27.74 1.81
N GLU A 51 -8.53 -28.83 2.33
CA GLU A 51 -8.03 -28.96 3.69
C GLU A 51 -6.60 -28.42 3.79
N VAL A 52 -6.41 -27.38 4.59
CA VAL A 52 -5.17 -26.62 4.69
C VAL A 52 -4.58 -26.69 6.10
N ALA A 53 -3.31 -27.07 6.18
CA ALA A 53 -2.50 -26.92 7.38
C ALA A 53 -1.56 -25.72 7.25
N ILE A 54 -1.57 -24.84 8.24
CA ILE A 54 -0.70 -23.67 8.31
C ILE A 54 0.34 -23.83 9.42
N GLU A 55 1.59 -23.56 9.07
CA GLU A 55 2.73 -23.42 9.97
C GLU A 55 3.15 -21.95 10.03
N GLY A 56 3.46 -21.42 11.21
CA GLY A 56 4.02 -20.08 11.40
C GLY A 56 5.38 -20.15 12.07
N ASP A 57 6.43 -19.64 11.43
CA ASP A 57 7.77 -19.63 12.03
C ASP A 57 7.96 -18.54 13.10
N GLN A 58 9.14 -18.50 13.70
CA GLN A 58 9.46 -17.56 14.77
C GLN A 58 9.42 -16.11 14.29
N GLU A 59 9.80 -15.85 13.04
CA GLU A 59 9.76 -14.52 12.44
C GLU A 59 8.33 -14.06 12.21
N PHE A 60 7.43 -14.98 11.81
CA PHE A 60 6.00 -14.69 11.72
C PHE A 60 5.39 -14.43 13.10
N VAL A 61 5.62 -15.30 14.08
CA VAL A 61 5.10 -15.12 15.45
C VAL A 61 5.58 -13.80 16.05
N ALA A 62 6.81 -13.37 15.75
CA ALA A 62 7.37 -12.12 16.24
C ALA A 62 6.74 -10.84 15.66
N LEU A 63 5.88 -10.94 14.63
CA LEU A 63 5.09 -9.82 14.12
C LEU A 63 3.97 -9.42 15.08
N PHE A 64 3.58 -10.32 15.98
CA PHE A 64 2.43 -10.17 16.85
C PHE A 64 2.84 -10.04 18.32
N ALA A 65 1.91 -9.56 19.14
CA ALA A 65 2.13 -9.42 20.57
C ALA A 65 2.34 -10.79 21.26
N ASP A 66 1.63 -11.81 20.79
CA ASP A 66 1.70 -13.18 21.27
C ASP A 66 1.22 -14.19 20.20
N GLU A 67 1.34 -15.48 20.51
CA GLU A 67 0.91 -16.59 19.64
C GLU A 67 -0.61 -16.57 19.37
N THR A 68 -1.38 -15.96 20.27
CA THR A 68 -2.83 -15.90 20.18
C THR A 68 -3.22 -14.91 19.07
N ALA A 69 -2.66 -13.70 19.08
CA ALA A 69 -2.83 -12.74 18.00
C ALA A 69 -2.30 -13.27 16.65
N ALA A 70 -1.18 -14.01 16.65
CA ALA A 70 -0.65 -14.63 15.44
C ALA A 70 -1.63 -15.65 14.82
N ALA A 71 -2.24 -16.52 15.62
CA ALA A 71 -3.21 -17.51 15.13
C ALA A 71 -4.54 -16.88 14.70
N GLU A 72 -5.01 -15.80 15.36
CA GLU A 72 -6.16 -15.02 14.86
C GLU A 72 -5.90 -14.47 13.47
N TYR A 73 -4.67 -13.99 13.25
CA TYR A 73 -4.30 -13.46 11.97
C TYR A 73 -4.23 -14.54 10.90
N VAL A 74 -3.76 -15.76 11.22
CA VAL A 74 -3.84 -16.90 10.29
C VAL A 74 -5.28 -17.14 9.83
N VAL A 75 -6.25 -17.12 10.75
CA VAL A 75 -7.67 -17.30 10.40
C VAL A 75 -8.17 -16.18 9.51
N GLN A 76 -7.80 -14.93 9.78
CA GLN A 76 -8.18 -13.79 8.94
C GLN A 76 -7.57 -13.90 7.53
N LEU A 77 -6.28 -14.19 7.45
CA LEU A 77 -5.55 -14.32 6.18
C LEU A 77 -6.12 -15.44 5.33
N ILE A 78 -6.31 -16.64 5.91
CA ILE A 78 -6.86 -17.77 5.15
C ILE A 78 -8.34 -17.56 4.83
N GLY A 79 -9.11 -16.86 5.67
CA GLY A 79 -10.45 -16.42 5.30
C GLY A 79 -10.44 -15.54 4.05
N ALA A 80 -9.57 -14.53 3.99
CA ALA A 80 -9.47 -13.66 2.82
C ALA A 80 -8.94 -14.38 1.56
N VAL A 81 -7.99 -15.31 1.73
CA VAL A 81 -7.54 -16.18 0.63
C VAL A 81 -8.68 -17.09 0.18
N SER A 82 -9.44 -17.67 1.11
CA SER A 82 -10.61 -18.50 0.82
C SER A 82 -11.68 -17.73 0.07
N ASP A 83 -11.93 -16.46 0.42
CA ASP A 83 -12.92 -15.63 -0.28
C ASP A 83 -12.55 -15.48 -1.76
N ILE A 84 -11.27 -15.29 -2.08
CA ILE A 84 -10.76 -15.20 -3.46
C ILE A 84 -10.92 -16.55 -4.17
N TYR A 85 -10.46 -17.65 -3.59
CA TYR A 85 -10.60 -18.98 -4.21
C TYR A 85 -12.06 -19.43 -4.35
N MET A 86 -12.93 -18.99 -3.44
CA MET A 86 -14.36 -19.23 -3.53
C MET A 86 -14.99 -18.47 -4.68
N HIS A 87 -14.63 -17.20 -4.82
CA HIS A 87 -15.12 -16.33 -5.87
C HIS A 87 -14.63 -16.80 -7.25
N ASP A 88 -13.33 -17.11 -7.38
CA ASP A 88 -12.69 -17.31 -8.68
C ASP A 88 -12.73 -18.76 -9.18
N VAL A 89 -12.70 -19.76 -8.28
CA VAL A 89 -12.62 -21.19 -8.67
C VAL A 89 -13.50 -22.12 -7.83
N ASN A 90 -14.45 -21.57 -7.06
CA ASN A 90 -15.39 -22.31 -6.22
C ASN A 90 -14.73 -23.29 -5.22
N VAL A 91 -13.59 -22.89 -4.62
CA VAL A 91 -12.86 -23.67 -3.60
C VAL A 91 -12.79 -22.92 -2.27
N THR A 92 -13.27 -23.54 -1.19
CA THR A 92 -13.07 -23.08 0.19
C THR A 92 -11.76 -23.60 0.73
N MET A 93 -10.98 -22.71 1.35
CA MET A 93 -9.78 -23.07 2.09
C MET A 93 -10.15 -23.31 3.55
N MET A 94 -10.32 -24.58 3.94
CA MET A 94 -10.63 -24.94 5.31
C MET A 94 -9.37 -25.15 6.13
N LEU A 95 -9.25 -24.40 7.23
CA LEU A 95 -8.14 -24.56 8.17
C LEU A 95 -8.34 -25.82 9.03
N SER A 96 -7.66 -26.90 8.67
CA SER A 96 -7.66 -28.16 9.44
C SER A 96 -6.64 -28.13 10.58
N GLN A 97 -5.52 -27.42 10.39
CA GLN A 97 -4.46 -27.33 11.40
C GLN A 97 -3.76 -25.97 11.35
N VAL A 98 -3.48 -25.39 12.52
CA VAL A 98 -2.58 -24.24 12.66
C VAL A 98 -1.54 -24.58 13.72
N ARG A 99 -0.27 -24.36 13.40
CA ARG A 99 0.84 -24.55 14.33
C ARG A 99 1.81 -23.38 14.26
N LEU A 100 2.21 -22.88 15.42
CA LEU A 100 3.10 -21.73 15.55
C LEU A 100 4.38 -22.13 16.28
N TRP A 101 5.52 -21.66 15.79
CA TRP A 101 6.84 -21.97 16.32
C TRP A 101 7.52 -20.71 16.86
N PRO A 102 7.51 -20.48 18.18
CA PRO A 102 8.27 -19.40 18.79
C PRO A 102 9.79 -19.58 18.61
N VAL A 103 10.56 -18.58 19.04
CA VAL A 103 12.02 -18.51 18.87
C VAL A 103 12.74 -19.82 19.21
N GLY A 104 13.46 -20.36 18.22
CA GLY A 104 14.22 -21.62 18.33
C GLY A 104 13.37 -22.90 18.31
N GLY A 105 12.06 -22.78 18.03
CA GLY A 105 11.13 -23.90 18.01
C GLY A 105 11.08 -24.64 16.68
N ALA A 106 11.21 -23.94 15.55
CA ALA A 106 10.99 -24.52 14.21
C ALA A 106 12.10 -25.53 13.84
N PRO A 107 11.75 -26.75 13.39
CA PRO A 107 12.71 -27.77 12.94
C PRO A 107 13.15 -27.59 11.48
N PHE A 108 12.60 -26.60 10.79
CA PHE A 108 12.85 -26.25 9.40
C PHE A 108 13.17 -24.75 9.27
N ASP A 109 13.58 -24.32 8.08
CA ASP A 109 13.99 -22.94 7.80
C ASP A 109 13.23 -22.42 6.57
N ALA A 110 12.62 -21.24 6.71
CA ALA A 110 11.80 -20.62 5.65
C ALA A 110 12.55 -20.30 4.35
N SER A 111 13.88 -20.47 4.29
CA SER A 111 14.65 -20.36 3.05
C SER A 111 14.70 -21.66 2.23
N ASN A 112 14.17 -22.78 2.75
CA ASN A 112 14.27 -24.09 2.12
C ASN A 112 12.95 -24.88 2.13
N LEU A 113 12.15 -24.72 1.06
CA LEU A 113 10.91 -25.48 0.83
C LEU A 113 11.11 -26.99 0.92
N GLY A 114 12.19 -27.53 0.34
CA GLY A 114 12.46 -28.97 0.39
C GLY A 114 12.68 -29.47 1.81
N GLY A 115 13.37 -28.69 2.65
CA GLY A 115 13.57 -29.04 4.07
C GLY A 115 12.28 -28.96 4.89
N PHE A 116 11.38 -28.02 4.57
CA PHE A 116 10.05 -27.93 5.17
C PHE A 116 9.17 -29.13 4.78
N ALA A 117 9.11 -29.46 3.50
CA ALA A 117 8.38 -30.62 2.99
C ALA A 117 8.93 -31.93 3.57
N ASP A 118 10.26 -32.12 3.56
CA ASP A 118 10.91 -33.30 4.13
C ASP A 118 10.58 -33.47 5.62
N TYR A 119 10.46 -32.38 6.39
CA TYR A 119 10.04 -32.46 7.78
C TYR A 119 8.63 -33.04 7.89
N TRP A 120 7.65 -32.49 7.16
CA TRP A 120 6.27 -32.96 7.19
C TRP A 120 6.13 -34.41 6.75
N ILE A 121 6.71 -34.77 5.59
CA ILE A 121 6.67 -36.13 5.04
C ILE A 121 7.19 -37.18 6.03
N ASN A 122 8.20 -36.84 6.84
CA ASN A 122 8.84 -37.79 7.75
C ASN A 122 8.26 -37.81 9.16
N ASN A 123 7.48 -36.79 9.56
CA ASN A 123 7.12 -36.60 10.98
C ASN A 123 5.63 -36.34 11.23
N GLU A 124 4.86 -35.96 10.23
CA GLU A 124 3.46 -35.57 10.35
C GLU A 124 2.56 -36.49 9.51
N ASP A 125 1.28 -36.53 9.84
CA ASP A 125 0.26 -37.24 9.06
C ASP A 125 -0.45 -36.22 8.17
N THR A 126 -0.32 -36.39 6.85
CA THR A 126 -0.98 -35.55 5.85
C THR A 126 -2.26 -36.17 5.31
N THR A 127 -2.72 -37.28 5.89
CA THR A 127 -3.97 -37.93 5.47
C THR A 127 -5.13 -36.95 5.61
N GLY A 128 -5.80 -36.66 4.49
CA GLY A 128 -6.91 -35.71 4.44
C GLY A 128 -6.50 -34.25 4.33
N LEU A 129 -5.20 -33.93 4.18
CA LEU A 129 -4.76 -32.57 3.85
C LEU A 129 -4.49 -32.43 2.35
N ASN A 130 -4.90 -31.29 1.79
CA ASN A 130 -4.62 -30.91 0.41
C ASN A 130 -3.37 -30.01 0.33
N LEU A 131 -3.22 -29.07 1.27
CA LEU A 131 -2.10 -28.11 1.29
C LEU A 131 -1.46 -28.01 2.68
N VAL A 132 -0.14 -27.86 2.69
CA VAL A 132 0.64 -27.51 3.89
C VAL A 132 1.48 -26.27 3.59
N HIS A 133 1.22 -25.19 4.30
CA HIS A 133 1.81 -23.88 3.99
C HIS A 133 2.55 -23.27 5.17
N LEU A 134 3.74 -22.73 4.93
CA LEU A 134 4.51 -21.99 5.94
C LEU A 134 4.36 -20.49 5.74
N LEU A 135 3.94 -19.80 6.79
CA LEU A 135 3.90 -18.35 6.91
C LEU A 135 5.17 -17.86 7.63
N SER A 136 5.93 -16.98 7.00
CA SER A 136 7.18 -16.45 7.52
C SER A 136 7.25 -14.93 7.48
N GLY A 137 7.56 -14.33 8.64
CA GLY A 137 7.91 -12.92 8.75
C GLY A 137 9.33 -12.62 8.25
N ARG A 138 10.08 -13.62 7.78
CA ARG A 138 11.48 -13.45 7.40
C ARG A 138 11.61 -12.58 6.16
N ARG A 139 12.58 -11.68 6.21
CA ARG A 139 12.78 -10.62 5.20
C ARG A 139 14.13 -10.70 4.46
N GLY A 140 14.95 -11.70 4.78
CA GLY A 140 16.24 -11.98 4.12
C GLY A 140 16.14 -13.09 3.08
N LEU A 141 14.94 -13.42 2.63
CA LEU A 141 14.69 -14.48 1.67
C LEU A 141 15.08 -14.02 0.26
N GLY A 142 15.52 -14.95 -0.59
CA GLY A 142 15.76 -14.64 -2.01
C GLY A 142 14.46 -14.52 -2.83
N TYR A 143 13.31 -14.78 -2.20
CA TYR A 143 12.00 -14.93 -2.81
C TYR A 143 10.89 -14.53 -1.84
N GLY A 144 9.68 -14.37 -2.36
CA GLY A 144 8.54 -13.71 -1.74
C GLY A 144 7.66 -14.79 -1.17
N GLY A 145 7.39 -15.78 -2.00
CA GLY A 145 7.18 -17.15 -1.59
C GLY A 145 7.87 -18.14 -2.52
N ILE A 146 7.62 -19.41 -2.26
CA ILE A 146 8.02 -20.53 -3.10
C ILE A 146 7.06 -21.70 -2.83
N ALA A 147 6.61 -22.35 -3.89
CA ALA A 147 5.70 -23.49 -3.80
C ALA A 147 6.06 -24.60 -4.79
N TYR A 148 5.62 -25.81 -4.50
CA TYR A 148 5.54 -26.86 -5.50
C TYR A 148 4.36 -26.60 -6.44
N VAL A 149 4.56 -26.91 -7.72
CA VAL A 149 3.51 -26.74 -8.72
C VAL A 149 2.69 -28.02 -8.83
N GLY A 150 1.38 -27.91 -8.57
CA GLY A 150 0.43 -29.01 -8.61
C GLY A 150 0.55 -29.96 -7.43
N GLY A 151 -0.14 -31.10 -7.56
CA GLY A 151 -0.05 -32.21 -6.61
C GLY A 151 -1.03 -32.13 -5.45
N THR A 152 -1.87 -31.08 -5.38
CA THR A 152 -2.98 -30.93 -4.43
C THR A 152 -3.89 -32.17 -4.39
N CYS A 153 -4.01 -32.87 -5.53
CA CYS A 153 -4.84 -34.05 -5.71
C CYS A 153 -4.03 -35.32 -6.04
N GLY A 154 -2.72 -35.31 -5.77
CA GLY A 154 -1.80 -36.40 -6.09
C GLY A 154 -1.76 -37.55 -5.08
N GLY A 155 -2.52 -37.49 -3.99
CA GLY A 155 -2.61 -38.49 -2.92
C GLY A 155 -1.86 -38.16 -1.63
N ASP A 156 -1.04 -37.11 -1.63
CA ASP A 156 -0.39 -36.50 -0.44
C ASP A 156 -0.57 -34.97 -0.54
N ALA A 157 -0.41 -34.24 0.56
CA ALA A 157 -0.48 -32.78 0.55
C ALA A 157 0.67 -32.15 -0.26
N THR A 158 0.40 -31.00 -0.90
CA THR A 158 1.43 -30.18 -1.55
C THR A 158 1.92 -29.07 -0.60
N TYR A 159 3.07 -28.45 -0.92
CA TYR A 159 3.81 -27.60 0.02
C TYR A 159 4.13 -26.21 -0.55
N GLY A 160 4.00 -25.18 0.29
CA GLY A 160 4.35 -23.80 -0.04
C GLY A 160 4.91 -23.01 1.15
N ILE A 161 5.61 -21.92 0.85
CA ILE A 161 6.12 -20.95 1.82
C ILE A 161 5.75 -19.56 1.33
N SER A 162 5.09 -18.77 2.18
CA SER A 162 4.97 -17.32 2.02
C SER A 162 5.92 -16.62 2.98
N GLY A 163 6.81 -15.81 2.43
CA GLY A 163 7.76 -14.98 3.14
C GLY A 163 7.36 -13.51 3.15
N TYR A 164 8.18 -12.71 3.81
CA TYR A 164 7.98 -11.26 3.88
C TYR A 164 6.65 -10.82 4.49
N LEU A 165 5.99 -11.66 5.29
CA LEU A 165 4.65 -11.35 5.80
C LEU A 165 4.63 -10.18 6.77
N LEU A 166 3.68 -9.29 6.56
CA LEU A 166 3.45 -8.03 7.26
C LEU A 166 2.72 -8.26 8.59
N GLY A 167 1.93 -9.33 8.67
CA GLY A 167 1.06 -9.60 9.80
C GLY A 167 -0.19 -8.73 9.83
N SER A 168 -0.58 -8.17 8.67
CA SER A 168 -1.87 -7.51 8.47
C SER A 168 -2.21 -7.34 6.97
N PHE A 169 -3.44 -6.92 6.67
CA PHE A 169 -3.90 -6.44 5.36
C PHE A 169 -5.21 -5.65 5.55
N PRO A 170 -5.63 -4.80 4.59
CA PRO A 170 -6.92 -4.11 4.69
C PRO A 170 -8.08 -5.10 4.54
N THR A 171 -9.10 -4.94 5.39
CA THR A 171 -10.32 -5.75 5.34
C THR A 171 -11.55 -4.83 5.18
N PRO A 172 -12.51 -5.17 4.31
CA PRO A 172 -12.52 -6.30 3.38
C PRO A 172 -11.48 -6.13 2.24
N VAL A 173 -11.10 -7.24 1.61
CA VAL A 173 -10.19 -7.26 0.45
C VAL A 173 -11.00 -7.01 -0.82
N VAL A 174 -11.16 -5.74 -1.19
CA VAL A 174 -12.04 -5.32 -2.31
C VAL A 174 -11.30 -4.84 -3.56
N GLY A 175 -9.99 -4.58 -3.49
CA GLY A 175 -9.23 -4.09 -4.63
C GLY A 175 -7.75 -3.82 -4.34
N PRO A 176 -7.00 -3.30 -5.32
CA PRO A 176 -5.56 -3.10 -5.20
C PRO A 176 -5.19 -2.17 -4.03
N ASN A 177 -4.43 -2.70 -3.09
CA ASN A 177 -3.97 -1.94 -1.94
C ASN A 177 -2.53 -2.29 -1.59
N LEU A 178 -1.83 -1.31 -1.01
CA LEU A 178 -0.46 -1.49 -0.54
C LEU A 178 -0.34 -2.56 0.52
N GLY A 179 -1.34 -2.66 1.39
CA GLY A 179 -1.36 -3.62 2.47
C GLY A 179 -1.68 -5.06 2.07
N ASN A 180 -2.01 -5.34 0.81
CA ASN A 180 -2.51 -6.65 0.39
C ASN A 180 -1.44 -7.73 0.23
N TRP A 181 -0.16 -7.45 0.47
CA TRP A 181 0.89 -8.42 0.12
C TRP A 181 0.73 -9.76 0.79
N ASP A 182 0.33 -9.83 2.06
CA ASP A 182 0.15 -11.11 2.74
C ASP A 182 -0.90 -11.96 2.00
N VAL A 183 -2.02 -11.35 1.60
CA VAL A 183 -3.06 -12.01 0.80
C VAL A 183 -2.55 -12.39 -0.59
N ILE A 184 -1.87 -11.45 -1.28
CA ILE A 184 -1.34 -11.67 -2.64
C ILE A 184 -0.34 -12.83 -2.63
N VAL A 185 0.68 -12.80 -1.77
CA VAL A 185 1.73 -13.81 -1.76
C VAL A 185 1.19 -15.17 -1.31
N THR A 186 0.27 -15.22 -0.34
CA THR A 186 -0.30 -16.51 0.08
C THR A 186 -1.19 -17.12 -0.99
N THR A 187 -2.06 -16.32 -1.60
CA THR A 187 -2.91 -16.77 -2.72
C THR A 187 -2.05 -17.19 -3.92
N HIS A 188 -1.00 -16.44 -4.25
CA HIS A 188 -0.08 -16.74 -5.35
C HIS A 188 0.59 -18.10 -5.20
N GLU A 189 1.17 -18.37 -4.03
CA GLU A 189 1.87 -19.63 -3.79
C GLU A 189 0.91 -20.82 -3.69
N MET A 190 -0.29 -20.62 -3.13
CA MET A 190 -1.35 -21.63 -3.18
C MET A 190 -1.84 -21.89 -4.61
N GLY A 191 -1.75 -20.90 -5.50
CA GLY A 191 -2.08 -21.04 -6.92
C GLY A 191 -1.14 -22.03 -7.59
N HIS A 192 0.16 -21.88 -7.33
CA HIS A 192 1.14 -22.87 -7.76
C HIS A 192 0.83 -24.25 -7.22
N ASN A 193 0.51 -24.37 -5.93
CA ASN A 193 0.10 -25.65 -5.35
C ASN A 193 -1.06 -26.28 -6.12
N MET A 194 -2.03 -25.49 -6.60
CA MET A 194 -3.14 -25.92 -7.45
C MET A 194 -2.81 -26.00 -8.96
N GLY A 195 -1.54 -26.05 -9.33
CA GLY A 195 -1.09 -26.41 -10.68
C GLY A 195 -0.87 -25.23 -11.63
N THR A 196 -1.20 -24.01 -11.22
CA THR A 196 -1.06 -22.84 -12.10
C THR A 196 0.38 -22.26 -12.12
N PHE A 197 0.65 -21.44 -13.13
CA PHE A 197 1.94 -20.81 -13.41
C PHE A 197 1.84 -19.28 -13.34
N HIS A 198 2.96 -18.58 -13.48
CA HIS A 198 2.92 -17.13 -13.58
C HIS A 198 2.30 -16.69 -14.91
N THR A 199 1.57 -15.58 -14.87
CA THR A 199 0.89 -14.98 -16.02
C THR A 199 1.83 -14.56 -17.16
N HIS A 200 3.10 -14.31 -16.87
CA HIS A 200 4.09 -13.75 -17.82
C HIS A 200 4.97 -14.78 -18.55
N ASP A 201 5.02 -16.03 -18.10
CA ASP A 201 5.86 -17.06 -18.71
C ASP A 201 5.22 -18.46 -18.78
N GLY A 202 4.13 -18.68 -18.04
CA GLY A 202 3.39 -19.93 -18.00
C GLY A 202 2.36 -20.11 -19.10
N TYR A 203 2.01 -19.07 -19.85
CA TYR A 203 0.85 -19.04 -20.75
C TYR A 203 1.23 -18.70 -22.19
N SER A 204 0.48 -19.25 -23.17
CA SER A 204 0.67 -18.96 -24.61
C SER A 204 -0.66 -18.59 -25.27
N PRO A 205 -0.88 -17.32 -25.67
CA PRO A 205 -0.01 -16.16 -25.40
C PRO A 205 0.08 -15.86 -23.90
N THR A 206 1.07 -15.08 -23.49
CA THR A 206 1.19 -14.62 -22.09
C THR A 206 -0.01 -13.76 -21.72
N ILE A 207 -0.40 -13.80 -20.44
CA ILE A 207 -1.53 -13.03 -19.91
C ILE A 207 -1.10 -11.58 -19.68
N ASP A 208 0.07 -11.39 -19.07
CA ASP A 208 0.73 -10.09 -18.97
C ASP A 208 2.22 -10.23 -19.28
N ASP A 209 2.95 -9.11 -19.29
CA ASP A 209 4.40 -9.10 -19.58
C ASP A 209 5.21 -8.44 -18.45
N CYS A 210 4.64 -8.38 -17.24
CA CYS A 210 5.24 -7.67 -16.11
C CYS A 210 6.55 -8.32 -15.64
N GLY A 211 6.70 -9.64 -15.80
CA GLY A 211 7.94 -10.34 -15.49
C GLY A 211 9.10 -10.04 -16.45
N ASN A 212 8.81 -9.57 -17.67
CA ASN A 212 9.81 -9.18 -18.66
C ASN A 212 10.17 -7.68 -18.62
N GLY A 213 9.72 -6.98 -17.58
CA GLY A 213 10.05 -5.57 -17.35
C GLY A 213 9.13 -4.58 -18.07
N VAL A 214 8.01 -5.04 -18.62
CA VAL A 214 6.98 -4.13 -19.17
C VAL A 214 6.11 -3.61 -18.03
N PRO A 215 5.96 -2.28 -17.88
CA PRO A 215 5.03 -1.72 -16.90
C PRO A 215 3.61 -2.19 -17.20
N GLY A 216 2.89 -2.68 -16.19
CA GLY A 216 1.53 -3.19 -16.40
C GLY A 216 0.70 -3.24 -15.14
N ARG A 217 -0.52 -3.73 -15.32
CA ARG A 217 -1.41 -4.25 -14.26
C ARG A 217 -1.58 -5.75 -14.50
N GLY A 218 -1.83 -6.48 -13.43
CA GLY A 218 -2.03 -7.91 -13.50
C GLY A 218 -2.83 -8.42 -12.31
N THR A 219 -3.13 -9.71 -12.34
CA THR A 219 -3.87 -10.42 -11.28
C THR A 219 -2.89 -11.09 -10.30
N ILE A 220 -3.39 -11.85 -9.33
CA ILE A 220 -2.58 -12.39 -8.22
C ILE A 220 -1.38 -13.21 -8.69
N MET A 221 -1.48 -13.95 -9.80
CA MET A 221 -0.38 -14.75 -10.37
C MET A 221 0.68 -13.91 -11.14
N SER A 222 0.57 -12.58 -11.08
CA SER A 222 1.42 -11.63 -11.82
C SER A 222 2.58 -11.02 -11.00
N TYR A 223 3.61 -10.61 -11.73
CA TYR A 223 4.77 -9.88 -11.20
C TYR A 223 4.63 -8.36 -11.34
N CYS A 224 3.45 -7.83 -11.68
CA CYS A 224 3.25 -6.38 -11.81
C CYS A 224 3.57 -5.60 -10.52
N HIS A 225 3.53 -6.24 -9.35
CA HIS A 225 3.95 -5.65 -8.07
C HIS A 225 5.44 -5.26 -8.01
N THR A 226 6.26 -5.71 -8.97
CA THR A 226 7.68 -5.37 -9.08
C THR A 226 7.93 -3.99 -9.70
N HIS A 227 6.92 -3.40 -10.33
CA HIS A 227 6.94 -2.09 -10.99
C HIS A 227 6.55 -0.94 -10.04
N PRO A 228 6.67 0.33 -10.46
CA PRO A 228 6.19 1.48 -9.68
C PRO A 228 4.69 1.32 -9.35
N GLY A 229 4.28 1.69 -8.14
CA GLY A 229 2.96 1.38 -7.59
C GLY A 229 2.94 0.15 -6.67
N GLY A 230 3.87 -0.79 -6.83
CA GLY A 230 3.98 -1.95 -5.96
C GLY A 230 2.73 -2.85 -6.03
N THR A 231 2.25 -3.36 -4.90
CA THR A 231 1.05 -4.23 -4.82
C THR A 231 -0.23 -3.59 -5.31
N LYS A 232 -0.31 -2.27 -5.44
CA LYS A 232 -1.42 -1.60 -6.13
C LYS A 232 -1.50 -1.91 -7.63
N ASN A 233 -0.51 -2.61 -8.18
CA ASN A 233 -0.54 -3.11 -9.55
C ASN A 233 -1.20 -4.49 -9.68
N ILE A 234 -1.65 -5.08 -8.56
CA ILE A 234 -2.24 -6.42 -8.51
C ILE A 234 -3.72 -6.31 -8.17
N GLN A 235 -4.55 -6.83 -9.07
CA GLN A 235 -5.98 -7.04 -8.85
C GLN A 235 -6.17 -8.23 -7.90
N MET A 236 -7.16 -8.15 -7.01
CA MET A 236 -7.39 -9.16 -5.97
C MET A 236 -8.30 -10.30 -6.47
N MET A 237 -7.90 -10.88 -7.60
CA MET A 237 -8.57 -11.97 -8.30
C MET A 237 -7.49 -12.80 -9.03
N LEU A 238 -7.85 -14.02 -9.39
CA LEU A 238 -7.20 -14.83 -10.40
C LEU A 238 -7.73 -14.42 -11.77
N HIS A 239 -6.93 -14.60 -12.82
CA HIS A 239 -7.44 -14.36 -14.17
C HIS A 239 -8.17 -15.62 -14.63
N ARG A 240 -9.24 -15.53 -15.42
CA ARG A 240 -9.91 -16.66 -16.10
C ARG A 240 -9.02 -17.81 -16.56
N ARG A 241 -7.91 -17.51 -17.25
CA ARG A 241 -7.00 -18.55 -17.77
C ARG A 241 -6.19 -19.24 -16.67
N VAL A 242 -6.04 -18.59 -15.52
CA VAL A 242 -5.52 -19.18 -14.27
C VAL A 242 -6.57 -20.08 -13.64
N GLU A 243 -7.82 -19.62 -13.59
CA GLU A 243 -8.97 -20.40 -13.08
C GLU A 243 -9.12 -21.71 -13.86
N GLU A 244 -9.15 -21.66 -15.20
CA GLU A 244 -9.23 -22.85 -16.07
C GLU A 244 -8.19 -23.94 -15.73
N VAL A 245 -6.98 -23.53 -15.34
CA VAL A 245 -5.89 -24.44 -14.98
C VAL A 245 -6.11 -25.04 -13.59
N ILE A 246 -6.51 -24.21 -12.63
CA ILE A 246 -6.80 -24.65 -11.26
C ILE A 246 -8.00 -25.60 -11.27
N GLU A 247 -9.10 -25.22 -11.93
CA GLU A 247 -10.31 -26.03 -12.07
C GLU A 247 -10.02 -27.38 -12.70
N ALA A 248 -9.15 -27.45 -13.71
CA ALA A 248 -8.75 -28.70 -14.32
C ALA A 248 -7.91 -29.59 -13.38
N GLU A 249 -7.01 -29.01 -12.58
CA GLU A 249 -6.25 -29.75 -11.55
C GLU A 249 -7.20 -30.29 -10.48
N VAL A 250 -8.13 -29.47 -9.97
CA VAL A 250 -9.04 -29.86 -8.89
C VAL A 250 -10.16 -30.79 -9.35
N ALA A 251 -10.60 -30.70 -10.62
CA ALA A 251 -11.57 -31.63 -11.20
C ALA A 251 -10.95 -32.99 -11.57
N GLY A 252 -9.62 -33.04 -11.69
CA GLY A 252 -8.89 -34.24 -12.06
C GLY A 252 -8.75 -35.29 -10.96
N GLY A 253 -9.16 -35.01 -9.72
CA GLY A 253 -9.05 -35.94 -8.60
C GLY A 253 -10.23 -35.91 -7.62
N ASP A 254 -10.61 -37.07 -7.09
CA ASP A 254 -11.58 -37.24 -5.99
C ASP A 254 -10.93 -36.85 -4.62
N CYS A 255 -10.20 -35.73 -4.59
CA CYS A 255 -9.30 -35.29 -3.52
C CYS A 255 -9.90 -34.22 -2.59
N MET A 256 -10.98 -33.58 -3.02
CA MET A 256 -11.70 -32.54 -2.30
C MET A 256 -13.15 -33.00 -2.17
N TRP A 257 -13.71 -32.82 -0.98
CA TRP A 257 -15.11 -33.11 -0.73
C TRP A 257 -15.97 -31.87 -1.03
N PHE A 258 -17.27 -32.07 -1.15
CA PHE A 258 -18.22 -31.02 -1.50
C PHE A 258 -19.01 -30.59 -0.26
N ASP A 259 -19.22 -29.29 -0.12
CA ASP A 259 -20.03 -28.67 0.95
C ASP A 259 -20.86 -27.56 0.30
N CYS A 260 -21.83 -27.96 -0.51
CA CYS A 260 -22.56 -27.01 -1.36
C CYS A 260 -23.35 -25.97 -0.54
N ASN A 261 -23.86 -26.38 0.62
CA ASN A 261 -24.65 -25.54 1.52
C ASN A 261 -23.77 -24.79 2.55
N GLY A 262 -22.45 -25.05 2.59
CA GLY A 262 -21.48 -24.36 3.44
C GLY A 262 -21.64 -24.64 4.93
N ASN A 263 -22.19 -25.78 5.31
CA ASN A 263 -22.46 -26.14 6.70
C ASN A 263 -21.27 -26.86 7.38
N GLY A 264 -20.22 -27.18 6.62
CA GLY A 264 -19.02 -27.90 7.06
C GLY A 264 -19.18 -29.43 7.10
N ILE A 265 -20.17 -29.98 6.40
CA ILE A 265 -20.44 -31.42 6.26
C ILE A 265 -20.36 -31.77 4.78
N ASP A 266 -19.78 -32.94 4.49
CA ASP A 266 -19.74 -33.47 3.13
C ASP A 266 -21.17 -33.71 2.62
N ASP A 267 -21.48 -33.24 1.42
CA ASP A 267 -22.73 -33.47 0.71
C ASP A 267 -23.17 -34.95 0.78
N VAL A 268 -22.23 -35.90 0.68
CA VAL A 268 -22.50 -37.34 0.79
C VAL A 268 -23.04 -37.72 2.17
N ASP A 269 -22.49 -37.11 3.23
CA ASP A 269 -22.93 -37.34 4.60
C ASP A 269 -24.25 -36.62 4.89
N ASP A 270 -24.49 -35.46 4.27
CA ASP A 270 -25.74 -34.70 4.37
C ASP A 270 -26.93 -35.46 3.74
N ILE A 271 -26.72 -36.04 2.56
CA ILE A 271 -27.71 -36.88 1.86
C ILE A 271 -27.95 -38.20 2.60
N ALA A 272 -26.90 -38.80 3.18
CA ALA A 272 -27.04 -40.01 3.98
C ALA A 272 -27.78 -39.77 5.31
N GLY A 273 -27.75 -38.53 5.80
CA GLY A 273 -28.48 -38.04 6.97
C GLY A 273 -29.95 -37.68 6.67
N PRO A 274 -30.67 -37.13 7.67
CA PRO A 274 -31.98 -36.52 7.45
C PRO A 274 -31.88 -35.02 7.13
N THR A 275 -30.68 -34.49 6.85
CA THR A 275 -30.41 -33.05 6.73
C THR A 275 -30.72 -32.52 5.34
N SER A 276 -30.37 -33.26 4.28
CA SER A 276 -30.56 -32.84 2.89
C SER A 276 -31.34 -33.88 2.09
N ALA A 277 -32.04 -33.43 1.05
CA ALA A 277 -32.73 -34.31 0.10
C ALA A 277 -31.85 -34.51 -1.15
N ASP A 278 -31.96 -35.68 -1.78
CA ASP A 278 -31.38 -35.97 -3.10
C ASP A 278 -32.41 -36.82 -3.84
N VAL A 279 -33.38 -36.14 -4.47
CA VAL A 279 -34.53 -36.81 -5.10
C VAL A 279 -34.15 -37.40 -6.46
N ASN A 280 -33.21 -36.77 -7.19
CA ASN A 280 -32.77 -37.21 -8.51
C ASN A 280 -31.66 -38.28 -8.44
N GLY A 281 -31.03 -38.47 -7.28
CA GLY A 281 -30.02 -39.49 -6.99
C GLY A 281 -28.67 -39.19 -7.64
N ASN A 282 -28.35 -37.92 -7.90
CA ASN A 282 -27.12 -37.52 -8.57
C ASN A 282 -25.96 -37.25 -7.60
N GLY A 283 -26.21 -37.30 -6.29
CA GLY A 283 -25.21 -37.11 -5.25
C GLY A 283 -24.95 -35.65 -4.87
N VAL A 284 -25.80 -34.72 -5.32
CA VAL A 284 -25.82 -33.31 -4.91
C VAL A 284 -27.10 -33.06 -4.09
N PRO A 285 -27.03 -32.33 -2.97
CA PRO A 285 -28.21 -31.90 -2.23
C PRO A 285 -29.18 -31.06 -3.10
N ASP A 286 -30.46 -31.40 -3.08
CA ASP A 286 -31.53 -30.74 -3.86
C ASP A 286 -31.56 -29.21 -3.61
N GLU A 287 -31.29 -28.76 -2.39
CA GLU A 287 -31.22 -27.32 -2.04
C GLU A 287 -30.07 -26.57 -2.73
N CYS A 288 -29.11 -27.28 -3.30
CA CYS A 288 -28.00 -26.75 -4.09
C CYS A 288 -28.25 -26.87 -5.59
N GLU A 289 -29.42 -27.40 -5.98
CA GLU A 289 -29.83 -27.66 -7.35
C GLU A 289 -31.13 -26.96 -7.72
N ASP A 290 -31.54 -25.93 -6.97
CA ASP A 290 -32.72 -25.10 -7.20
C ASP A 290 -32.30 -23.63 -7.19
N CYS A 291 -31.64 -23.19 -8.26
CA CYS A 291 -31.04 -21.86 -8.32
C CYS A 291 -32.05 -20.70 -8.27
N ASN A 292 -33.31 -20.96 -8.62
CA ASN A 292 -34.39 -19.96 -8.69
C ASN A 292 -35.41 -20.07 -7.54
N ASP A 293 -35.12 -20.92 -6.53
CA ASP A 293 -35.95 -21.19 -5.35
C ASP A 293 -37.41 -21.55 -5.67
N ASN A 294 -37.67 -22.20 -6.82
CA ASN A 294 -39.02 -22.52 -7.28
C ASN A 294 -39.50 -23.92 -6.83
N ALA A 295 -38.64 -24.67 -6.12
CA ALA A 295 -38.80 -26.06 -5.70
C ALA A 295 -38.85 -27.09 -6.84
N VAL A 296 -38.28 -26.75 -8.00
CA VAL A 296 -38.00 -27.60 -9.14
C VAL A 296 -36.50 -27.55 -9.38
N LEU A 297 -35.88 -28.73 -9.45
CA LEU A 297 -34.45 -28.81 -9.67
C LEU A 297 -34.09 -28.28 -11.07
N ASP A 298 -32.93 -27.65 -11.19
CA ASP A 298 -32.40 -27.05 -12.41
C ASP A 298 -32.42 -28.02 -13.60
N ASP A 299 -32.05 -29.29 -13.40
CA ASP A 299 -32.07 -30.31 -14.45
C ASP A 299 -33.50 -30.57 -14.95
N GLN A 300 -34.46 -30.52 -14.03
CA GLN A 300 -35.88 -30.65 -14.31
C GLN A 300 -36.45 -29.39 -14.97
N ASP A 301 -35.98 -28.20 -14.61
CA ASP A 301 -36.33 -26.93 -15.27
C ASP A 301 -35.84 -26.91 -16.72
N ILE A 302 -34.61 -27.35 -16.98
CA ILE A 302 -34.05 -27.50 -18.33
C ILE A 302 -34.87 -28.50 -19.15
N ILE A 303 -35.26 -29.65 -18.56
CA ILE A 303 -36.16 -30.62 -19.20
C ILE A 303 -37.54 -30.02 -19.50
N LEU A 304 -38.04 -29.13 -18.65
CA LEU A 304 -39.32 -28.42 -18.81
C LEU A 304 -39.24 -27.25 -19.80
N GLY A 305 -38.03 -26.93 -20.30
CA GLY A 305 -37.80 -25.99 -21.38
C GLY A 305 -37.10 -24.70 -20.97
N ALA A 306 -36.50 -24.62 -19.78
CA ALA A 306 -35.54 -23.57 -19.46
C ALA A 306 -34.33 -23.65 -20.41
N ALA A 307 -33.75 -22.50 -20.73
CA ALA A 307 -32.56 -22.43 -21.55
C ALA A 307 -31.33 -22.80 -20.71
N ASP A 308 -30.37 -23.49 -21.32
CA ASP A 308 -29.07 -23.88 -20.78
C ASP A 308 -28.13 -23.95 -22.00
N ILE A 309 -27.64 -22.79 -22.42
CA ILE A 309 -26.95 -22.63 -23.70
C ILE A 309 -25.49 -23.08 -23.62
N ASN A 310 -24.85 -22.94 -22.45
CA ASN A 310 -23.49 -23.41 -22.18
C ASN A 310 -23.45 -24.91 -21.80
N ALA A 311 -24.60 -25.53 -21.55
CA ALA A 311 -24.76 -26.94 -21.17
C ALA A 311 -24.01 -27.29 -19.88
N ASN A 312 -23.89 -26.34 -18.95
CA ASN A 312 -23.29 -26.55 -17.64
C ASN A 312 -24.29 -27.15 -16.62
N GLY A 313 -25.57 -27.25 -17.03
CA GLY A 313 -26.65 -27.82 -16.24
C GLY A 313 -27.35 -26.80 -15.33
N ILE A 314 -26.99 -25.53 -15.35
CA ILE A 314 -27.69 -24.46 -14.64
C ILE A 314 -28.55 -23.72 -15.67
N PRO A 315 -29.84 -23.42 -15.39
CA PRO A 315 -30.64 -22.59 -16.26
C PRO A 315 -30.01 -21.22 -16.49
N ASP A 316 -30.00 -20.74 -17.74
CA ASP A 316 -29.41 -19.44 -18.11
C ASP A 316 -30.01 -18.28 -17.27
N ASP A 317 -31.31 -18.34 -16.91
CA ASP A 317 -31.98 -17.33 -16.07
C ASP A 317 -31.45 -17.25 -14.62
N CYS A 318 -30.64 -18.24 -14.19
CA CYS A 318 -29.96 -18.29 -12.90
C CYS A 318 -28.48 -17.88 -12.97
N GLU A 319 -27.97 -17.65 -14.17
CA GLU A 319 -26.59 -17.25 -14.36
C GLU A 319 -26.48 -15.72 -14.51
N PRO A 320 -25.31 -15.14 -14.20
CA PRO A 320 -25.06 -13.74 -14.50
C PRO A 320 -25.18 -13.47 -16.01
N ASP A 321 -26.06 -12.53 -16.38
CA ASP A 321 -26.15 -11.92 -17.71
C ASP A 321 -26.23 -10.41 -17.50
N CYS A 322 -25.06 -9.79 -17.41
CA CYS A 322 -24.96 -8.39 -17.06
C CYS A 322 -25.40 -7.46 -18.22
N ASN A 323 -25.29 -7.94 -19.46
CA ASN A 323 -25.58 -7.15 -20.67
C ASN A 323 -27.03 -7.34 -21.16
N GLY A 324 -27.77 -8.29 -20.59
CA GLY A 324 -29.19 -8.54 -20.82
C GLY A 324 -29.49 -9.10 -22.21
N ASN A 325 -28.56 -9.85 -22.80
CA ASN A 325 -28.71 -10.46 -24.12
C ASN A 325 -29.32 -11.88 -24.08
N ASN A 326 -29.67 -12.37 -22.88
CA ASN A 326 -30.14 -13.72 -22.57
C ASN A 326 -29.09 -14.79 -22.86
N ASN A 327 -27.82 -14.45 -22.71
CA ASN A 327 -26.69 -15.36 -22.77
C ASN A 327 -25.84 -15.14 -21.50
N PRO A 328 -25.53 -16.19 -20.74
CA PRO A 328 -24.65 -16.07 -19.60
C PRO A 328 -23.30 -15.44 -19.95
N ASP A 329 -22.76 -14.64 -19.02
CA ASP A 329 -21.50 -13.91 -19.18
C ASP A 329 -20.33 -14.87 -19.52
N ASP A 330 -20.26 -16.03 -18.87
CA ASP A 330 -19.23 -17.04 -19.10
C ASP A 330 -19.26 -17.60 -20.53
N HIS A 331 -20.46 -17.76 -21.10
CA HIS A 331 -20.72 -18.22 -22.46
C HIS A 331 -20.34 -17.16 -23.49
N ASP A 332 -20.70 -15.90 -23.23
CA ASP A 332 -20.30 -14.75 -24.05
C ASP A 332 -18.79 -14.70 -24.22
N ILE A 333 -18.04 -14.85 -23.14
CA ILE A 333 -16.58 -14.77 -23.17
C ILE A 333 -15.98 -16.05 -23.75
N LEU A 334 -16.52 -17.24 -23.43
CA LEU A 334 -16.01 -18.53 -23.96
C LEU A 334 -16.06 -18.58 -25.50
N LEU A 335 -17.13 -18.04 -26.09
CA LEU A 335 -17.31 -17.99 -27.53
C LEU A 335 -16.74 -16.71 -28.18
N ALA A 336 -16.08 -15.85 -27.40
CA ALA A 336 -15.57 -14.55 -27.83
C ALA A 336 -16.66 -13.68 -28.52
N LEU A 337 -17.86 -13.67 -27.94
CA LEU A 337 -18.98 -12.81 -28.31
C LEU A 337 -18.90 -11.44 -27.63
N ALA A 338 -18.20 -11.36 -26.50
CA ALA A 338 -17.84 -10.13 -25.80
C ALA A 338 -16.32 -10.08 -25.53
N ASP A 339 -15.80 -8.86 -25.35
CA ASP A 339 -14.43 -8.63 -24.87
C ASP A 339 -14.41 -8.73 -23.33
N ASP A 340 -13.32 -9.28 -22.78
CA ASP A 340 -13.02 -9.41 -21.35
C ASP A 340 -11.50 -9.21 -21.21
N VAL A 341 -11.09 -7.96 -21.06
CA VAL A 341 -9.67 -7.58 -21.13
C VAL A 341 -8.96 -7.77 -19.79
N ASP A 342 -9.68 -7.66 -18.68
CA ASP A 342 -9.12 -7.86 -17.33
C ASP A 342 -9.13 -9.33 -16.89
N GLY A 343 -9.92 -10.16 -17.58
CA GLY A 343 -10.00 -11.61 -17.40
C GLY A 343 -10.84 -12.00 -16.20
N ASN A 344 -11.88 -11.24 -15.85
CA ASN A 344 -12.69 -11.40 -14.63
C ASN A 344 -13.98 -12.22 -14.83
N ASN A 345 -14.17 -12.82 -16.02
CA ASN A 345 -15.40 -13.53 -16.43
C ASN A 345 -16.66 -12.65 -16.54
N VAL A 346 -16.50 -11.33 -16.61
CA VAL A 346 -17.56 -10.35 -16.86
C VAL A 346 -17.24 -9.61 -18.15
N PRO A 347 -18.19 -9.50 -19.10
CA PRO A 347 -18.00 -8.67 -20.29
C PRO A 347 -17.59 -7.23 -19.97
N ASP A 348 -16.61 -6.67 -20.70
CA ASP A 348 -16.15 -5.28 -20.55
C ASP A 348 -17.31 -4.25 -20.64
N THR A 349 -18.40 -4.59 -21.33
CA THR A 349 -19.60 -3.73 -21.42
C THR A 349 -20.37 -3.55 -20.12
N CYS A 350 -20.07 -4.40 -19.13
CA CYS A 350 -20.69 -4.41 -17.82
C CYS A 350 -19.77 -3.88 -16.73
N ASP A 351 -18.49 -3.70 -17.05
CA ASP A 351 -17.54 -3.08 -16.16
C ASP A 351 -17.84 -1.59 -15.95
N PRO A 352 -17.29 -1.01 -14.86
CA PRO A 352 -17.37 0.43 -14.65
C PRO A 352 -16.84 1.22 -15.86
N ASP A 353 -17.67 2.15 -16.33
CA ASP A 353 -17.33 3.18 -17.33
C ASP A 353 -17.77 4.53 -16.75
N CYS A 354 -16.86 5.15 -16.01
CA CYS A 354 -17.18 6.31 -15.20
C CYS A 354 -17.37 7.58 -16.04
N ASP A 355 -16.80 7.66 -17.24
CA ASP A 355 -16.93 8.81 -18.14
C ASP A 355 -18.01 8.62 -19.24
N GLY A 356 -18.60 7.42 -19.31
CA GLY A 356 -19.73 7.08 -20.17
C GLY A 356 -19.36 7.00 -21.65
N ASN A 357 -18.11 6.69 -21.98
CA ASN A 357 -17.61 6.64 -23.35
C ASN A 357 -17.78 5.28 -24.04
N ALA A 358 -18.37 4.31 -23.35
CA ALA A 358 -18.58 2.91 -23.73
C ALA A 358 -17.27 2.09 -23.87
N VAL A 359 -16.24 2.47 -23.13
CA VAL A 359 -15.00 1.70 -22.93
C VAL A 359 -14.81 1.56 -21.42
N ALA A 360 -14.61 0.33 -20.94
CA ALA A 360 -14.39 0.08 -19.53
C ALA A 360 -13.15 0.84 -19.01
N ASP A 361 -13.27 1.34 -17.77
CA ASP A 361 -12.22 2.07 -17.06
C ASP A 361 -10.89 1.30 -17.06
N TYR A 362 -10.95 -0.01 -16.82
CA TYR A 362 -9.77 -0.87 -16.82
C TYR A 362 -9.02 -0.81 -18.16
N VAL A 363 -9.75 -0.93 -19.27
CA VAL A 363 -9.20 -0.91 -20.64
C VAL A 363 -8.48 0.42 -20.89
N GLU A 364 -9.09 1.53 -20.50
CA GLU A 364 -8.50 2.86 -20.65
C GLU A 364 -7.21 3.02 -19.84
N ILE A 365 -7.19 2.48 -18.62
CA ILE A 365 -6.04 2.55 -17.71
C ILE A 365 -4.89 1.68 -18.23
N VAL A 366 -5.14 0.43 -18.63
CA VAL A 366 -4.07 -0.49 -19.07
C VAL A 366 -3.51 -0.14 -20.43
N THR A 367 -4.31 0.49 -21.30
CA THR A 367 -3.84 1.02 -22.59
C THR A 367 -3.14 2.38 -22.46
N GLY A 368 -3.23 3.03 -21.29
CA GLY A 368 -2.64 4.34 -21.02
C GLY A 368 -3.38 5.50 -21.69
N VAL A 369 -4.65 5.29 -22.05
CA VAL A 369 -5.54 6.35 -22.56
C VAL A 369 -5.92 7.31 -21.43
N LYS A 370 -6.09 6.80 -20.21
CA LYS A 370 -6.36 7.58 -19.00
C LYS A 370 -5.27 7.42 -17.95
N GLU A 371 -5.11 8.46 -17.13
CA GLU A 371 -4.22 8.47 -15.98
C GLU A 371 -4.92 7.78 -14.79
N ASP A 372 -4.19 6.94 -14.06
CA ASP A 372 -4.55 6.42 -12.73
C ASP A 372 -3.26 6.40 -11.91
N PHE A 373 -2.93 7.54 -11.30
CA PHE A 373 -1.69 7.70 -10.56
C PHE A 373 -1.77 7.09 -9.16
N ASP A 374 -2.93 7.05 -8.53
CA ASP A 374 -3.10 6.44 -7.21
C ASP A 374 -3.21 4.91 -7.25
N ARG A 375 -3.35 4.36 -8.45
CA ARG A 375 -3.38 2.94 -8.81
C ARG A 375 -4.54 2.22 -8.13
N ASN A 376 -5.75 2.78 -8.18
CA ASN A 376 -6.94 2.20 -7.56
C ASN A 376 -7.95 1.59 -8.56
N LEU A 377 -7.64 1.57 -9.87
CA LEU A 377 -8.49 1.10 -10.98
C LEU A 377 -9.66 2.02 -11.35
N VAL A 378 -9.76 3.19 -10.74
CA VAL A 378 -10.67 4.25 -11.15
C VAL A 378 -9.84 5.34 -11.84
N PRO A 379 -10.15 5.72 -13.09
CA PRO A 379 -9.44 6.80 -13.77
C PRO A 379 -9.45 8.07 -12.93
N ASP A 380 -8.31 8.78 -12.85
CA ASP A 380 -8.18 9.98 -12.03
C ASP A 380 -9.22 11.05 -12.43
N ILE A 381 -9.62 11.12 -13.71
CA ILE A 381 -10.64 12.05 -14.21
C ILE A 381 -12.04 11.80 -13.63
N CYS A 382 -12.29 10.59 -13.12
CA CYS A 382 -13.55 10.22 -12.49
C CYS A 382 -13.53 10.39 -10.97
N GLN A 383 -12.35 10.69 -10.43
CA GLN A 383 -12.18 11.11 -9.03
C GLN A 383 -12.21 12.64 -9.01
N ASP A 384 -13.38 13.18 -9.37
CA ASP A 384 -13.69 14.61 -9.45
C ASP A 384 -15.03 14.83 -8.77
N CYS A 385 -14.97 15.00 -7.45
CA CYS A 385 -16.13 15.02 -6.59
C CYS A 385 -16.91 16.34 -6.65
N ASP A 386 -16.28 17.45 -7.05
CA ASP A 386 -16.94 18.75 -7.25
C ASP A 386 -17.41 18.97 -8.70
N GLY A 387 -17.01 18.08 -9.61
CA GLY A 387 -17.43 18.04 -11.02
C GLY A 387 -16.84 19.15 -11.86
N ASN A 388 -15.69 19.72 -11.47
CA ASN A 388 -15.08 20.86 -12.16
C ASN A 388 -14.24 20.46 -13.39
N GLY A 389 -14.00 19.16 -13.60
CA GLY A 389 -13.18 18.58 -14.66
C GLY A 389 -11.70 18.42 -14.30
N VAL A 390 -11.34 18.60 -13.03
CA VAL A 390 -10.01 18.40 -12.45
C VAL A 390 -10.14 17.32 -11.39
N SER A 391 -9.15 16.42 -11.32
CA SER A 391 -9.19 15.35 -10.35
C SER A 391 -8.91 15.88 -8.94
N ASP A 392 -9.54 15.29 -7.92
CA ASP A 392 -9.47 15.72 -6.52
C ASP A 392 -8.04 15.90 -6.03
N TRP A 393 -7.16 14.94 -6.37
CA TRP A 393 -5.75 14.99 -5.95
C TRP A 393 -4.98 16.18 -6.54
N ARG A 394 -5.44 16.73 -7.68
CA ARG A 394 -4.91 17.97 -8.28
C ARG A 394 -5.54 19.21 -7.65
N ASP A 395 -6.81 19.15 -7.28
CA ASP A 395 -7.53 20.25 -6.61
C ASP A 395 -7.08 20.46 -5.17
N VAL A 396 -6.70 19.41 -4.44
CA VAL A 396 -5.94 19.53 -3.19
C VAL A 396 -4.47 19.92 -3.44
N GLU A 397 -4.21 20.60 -4.56
CA GLU A 397 -2.92 21.12 -4.98
C GLU A 397 -1.79 20.08 -4.87
N ARG A 398 -2.05 18.80 -5.13
CA ARG A 398 -1.03 17.74 -5.10
C ARG A 398 -0.33 17.65 -3.74
N GLU A 399 -1.06 17.92 -2.68
CA GLU A 399 -0.54 17.84 -1.32
C GLU A 399 0.06 16.47 -1.02
N PHE A 400 1.08 16.48 -0.16
CA PHE A 400 1.81 15.28 0.25
C PHE A 400 2.46 14.47 -0.87
N ASN A 401 2.43 14.93 -2.14
CA ASN A 401 3.25 14.33 -3.18
C ASN A 401 4.72 14.46 -2.82
N LEU A 402 5.49 13.45 -3.21
CA LEU A 402 6.92 13.39 -2.92
C LEU A 402 7.72 14.00 -4.06
N PHE A 403 8.54 15.00 -3.73
CA PHE A 403 9.47 15.61 -4.66
C PHE A 403 10.90 15.21 -4.34
N VAL A 404 11.60 14.65 -5.33
CA VAL A 404 12.92 14.06 -5.17
C VAL A 404 13.91 14.78 -6.06
N ALA A 405 14.90 15.43 -5.46
CA ALA A 405 16.02 15.97 -6.20
C ALA A 405 17.08 14.88 -6.43
N ASP A 406 17.54 14.75 -7.66
CA ASP A 406 18.54 13.76 -8.03
C ASP A 406 19.82 14.41 -8.58
N ARG A 407 20.98 13.81 -8.32
CA ARG A 407 22.30 14.41 -8.61
C ARG A 407 22.59 14.60 -10.10
N SER A 408 21.78 14.05 -11.02
CA SER A 408 21.81 14.37 -12.45
C SER A 408 21.18 15.73 -12.80
N GLY A 409 20.54 16.39 -11.83
CA GLY A 409 20.01 17.75 -11.96
C GLY A 409 18.50 17.84 -12.18
N HIS A 410 17.76 16.73 -12.04
CA HIS A 410 16.30 16.75 -12.11
C HIS A 410 15.67 16.76 -10.72
N VAL A 411 14.43 17.25 -10.66
CA VAL A 411 13.50 17.01 -9.58
C VAL A 411 12.37 16.15 -10.14
N ARG A 412 11.99 15.07 -9.45
CA ARG A 412 10.89 14.20 -9.88
C ARG A 412 9.79 14.18 -8.85
N GLU A 413 8.56 14.11 -9.32
CA GLU A 413 7.34 14.09 -8.52
C GLU A 413 6.72 12.68 -8.56
N TYR A 414 6.30 12.22 -7.39
CA TYR A 414 5.69 10.91 -7.18
C TYR A 414 4.41 11.05 -6.36
N HIS A 415 3.39 10.29 -6.75
CA HIS A 415 2.09 10.32 -6.12
C HIS A 415 2.14 9.88 -4.66
N ARG A 416 1.45 10.60 -3.76
CA ARG A 416 1.52 10.42 -2.30
C ARG A 416 1.14 9.02 -1.80
N LYS A 417 0.19 8.36 -2.47
CA LYS A 417 -0.32 7.04 -2.04
C LYS A 417 0.53 5.92 -2.66
N SER A 418 0.60 5.88 -3.98
CA SER A 418 1.18 4.77 -4.75
C SER A 418 2.70 4.85 -4.90
N GLY A 419 3.29 6.04 -4.78
CA GLY A 419 4.68 6.29 -5.18
C GLY A 419 4.91 6.20 -6.70
N TYR A 420 3.84 6.19 -7.49
CA TYR A 420 3.91 6.14 -8.95
C TYR A 420 4.45 7.48 -9.50
N PRO A 421 5.32 7.48 -10.53
CA PRO A 421 5.87 8.70 -11.10
C PRO A 421 4.78 9.55 -11.77
N ILE A 422 4.69 10.82 -11.41
CA ILE A 422 3.76 11.79 -12.01
C ILE A 422 4.48 12.63 -13.06
N GLN A 423 5.54 13.32 -12.65
CA GLN A 423 6.19 14.31 -13.50
C GLN A 423 7.69 14.40 -13.24
N ASN A 424 8.43 14.75 -14.29
CA ASN A 424 9.84 15.10 -14.20
C ASN A 424 10.04 16.60 -14.41
N HIS A 425 10.53 17.29 -13.38
CA HIS A 425 10.84 18.70 -13.34
C HIS A 425 12.35 18.91 -13.67
N GLY A 426 12.65 19.38 -14.89
CA GLY A 426 13.91 20.06 -15.25
C GLY A 426 14.92 19.30 -16.13
N VAL A 427 16.05 19.98 -16.46
CA VAL A 427 17.41 19.37 -16.63
C VAL A 427 18.62 20.35 -16.52
N ALA A 428 18.50 21.69 -16.45
CA ALA A 428 19.70 22.56 -16.65
C ALA A 428 19.92 23.73 -15.66
N THR A 429 19.29 23.73 -14.49
CA THR A 429 19.40 24.85 -13.54
C THR A 429 19.86 24.45 -12.14
N VAL A 430 19.72 23.19 -11.73
CA VAL A 430 20.23 22.70 -10.44
C VAL A 430 21.38 21.72 -10.70
N SER A 431 22.61 22.08 -10.30
CA SER A 431 23.80 21.26 -10.53
C SER A 431 24.20 20.48 -9.28
N ASP A 432 24.27 19.14 -9.41
CA ASP A 432 24.55 18.18 -8.33
C ASP A 432 23.70 18.47 -7.07
N PRO A 433 22.35 18.44 -7.15
CA PRO A 433 21.53 18.72 -5.99
C PRO A 433 21.86 17.80 -4.81
N ARG A 434 21.89 18.37 -3.60
CA ARG A 434 22.30 17.65 -2.38
C ARG A 434 21.20 17.51 -1.35
N ASP A 435 20.27 18.46 -1.33
CA ASP A 435 19.13 18.49 -0.44
C ASP A 435 17.95 19.26 -1.07
N ALA A 436 16.74 18.99 -0.60
CA ALA A 436 15.51 19.67 -1.01
C ALA A 436 14.56 19.85 0.19
N VAL A 437 13.91 21.01 0.29
CA VAL A 437 12.92 21.33 1.33
C VAL A 437 11.81 22.20 0.77
N PHE A 438 10.59 22.05 1.27
CA PHE A 438 9.51 22.99 0.99
C PHE A 438 9.57 24.21 1.91
N GLY A 439 9.24 25.38 1.37
CA GLY A 439 8.97 26.59 2.15
C GLY A 439 7.49 26.71 2.51
N ALA A 440 7.16 27.71 3.34
CA ALA A 440 5.77 28.03 3.70
C ALA A 440 4.93 28.50 2.50
N ASP A 441 5.58 28.90 1.41
CA ASP A 441 4.95 29.24 0.14
C ASP A 441 4.62 28.02 -0.73
N ARG A 442 4.74 26.79 -0.18
CA ARG A 442 4.50 25.51 -0.84
C ARG A 442 5.37 25.27 -2.09
N GLN A 443 6.48 26.01 -2.21
CA GLN A 443 7.45 25.83 -3.29
C GLN A 443 8.70 25.08 -2.82
N LEU A 444 9.38 24.42 -3.75
CA LEU A 444 10.51 23.56 -3.44
C LEU A 444 11.84 24.30 -3.57
N TYR A 445 12.68 24.20 -2.54
CA TYR A 445 14.01 24.81 -2.48
C TYR A 445 15.07 23.72 -2.54
N VAL A 446 15.99 23.82 -3.49
CA VAL A 446 16.99 22.78 -3.78
C VAL A 446 18.41 23.34 -3.70
N ALA A 447 19.26 22.65 -2.96
CA ALA A 447 20.66 23.00 -2.79
C ALA A 447 21.45 22.62 -4.05
N SER A 448 21.87 23.61 -4.84
CA SER A 448 22.67 23.39 -6.06
C SER A 448 24.16 23.42 -5.72
N PHE A 449 24.73 22.26 -5.41
CA PHE A 449 26.08 22.12 -4.84
C PHE A 449 27.19 22.76 -5.68
N ASN A 450 27.29 22.41 -6.96
CA ASN A 450 28.42 22.89 -7.80
C ASN A 450 28.33 24.39 -8.14
N ASN A 451 27.15 24.99 -7.99
CA ASN A 451 26.90 26.37 -8.42
C ASN A 451 26.76 27.32 -7.23
N ASP A 452 27.08 26.84 -6.02
CA ASP A 452 27.12 27.60 -4.77
C ASP A 452 25.85 28.43 -4.51
N ARG A 453 24.67 27.85 -4.81
CA ARG A 453 23.38 28.55 -4.78
C ARG A 453 22.25 27.67 -4.29
N VAL A 454 21.13 28.30 -3.92
CA VAL A 454 19.85 27.61 -3.66
C VAL A 454 18.86 28.02 -4.74
N MET A 455 18.23 27.03 -5.37
CA MET A 455 17.20 27.24 -6.39
C MET A 455 15.83 27.10 -5.76
N ARG A 456 14.87 27.95 -6.16
CA ARG A 456 13.44 27.78 -5.87
C ARG A 456 12.77 27.27 -7.14
N ILE A 457 11.91 26.29 -6.97
CA ILE A 457 11.16 25.61 -8.03
C ILE A 457 9.70 25.88 -7.75
N ASP A 458 9.06 26.52 -8.72
CA ASP A 458 7.62 26.56 -8.80
C ASP A 458 7.14 25.16 -9.22
N VAL A 459 6.59 24.38 -8.29
CA VAL A 459 6.20 22.99 -8.56
C VAL A 459 4.93 22.90 -9.40
N ASP A 460 4.17 23.99 -9.52
CA ASP A 460 2.95 24.12 -10.33
C ASP A 460 3.27 24.41 -11.79
N THR A 461 4.26 25.27 -12.06
CA THR A 461 4.67 25.58 -13.43
C THR A 461 5.95 24.86 -13.87
N GLY A 462 6.64 24.17 -12.96
CA GLY A 462 7.99 23.61 -13.18
C GLY A 462 9.08 24.67 -13.36
N ALA A 463 8.83 25.93 -12.98
CA ALA A 463 9.76 27.03 -13.26
C ALA A 463 10.87 27.12 -12.22
N PHE A 464 12.12 27.25 -12.69
CA PHE A 464 13.30 27.36 -11.83
C PHE A 464 13.76 28.80 -11.71
N SER A 465 14.00 29.27 -10.49
CA SER A 465 14.56 30.59 -10.19
C SER A 465 15.68 30.51 -9.15
N ALA A 466 16.66 31.39 -9.23
CA ALA A 466 17.68 31.48 -8.20
C ALA A 466 17.10 32.18 -6.97
N PHE A 467 17.13 31.51 -5.82
CA PHE A 467 16.62 32.05 -4.56
C PHE A 467 17.74 32.66 -3.73
N VAL A 468 18.79 31.86 -3.47
CA VAL A 468 20.05 32.37 -2.93
C VAL A 468 21.03 32.46 -4.09
N ALA A 469 21.57 33.66 -4.35
CA ALA A 469 22.53 33.89 -5.42
C ALA A 469 23.84 33.11 -5.21
N THR A 470 24.51 32.77 -6.33
CA THR A 470 25.81 32.08 -6.32
C THR A 470 26.82 32.79 -5.43
N GLY A 471 27.36 32.06 -4.45
CA GLY A 471 28.39 32.57 -3.54
C GLY A 471 27.91 33.60 -2.50
N SER A 472 26.60 33.84 -2.38
CA SER A 472 26.05 34.81 -1.43
C SER A 472 26.53 34.52 0.00
N GLY A 473 26.98 35.53 0.73
CA GLY A 473 27.51 35.35 2.10
C GLY A 473 28.74 34.44 2.22
N GLY A 474 29.41 34.13 1.10
CA GLY A 474 30.50 33.15 1.05
C GLY A 474 30.02 31.71 0.95
N LEU A 475 28.74 31.46 0.61
CA LEU A 475 28.20 30.12 0.40
C LEU A 475 29.07 29.35 -0.59
N SER A 476 29.46 28.14 -0.21
CA SER A 476 30.21 27.22 -1.05
C SER A 476 29.81 25.79 -0.76
N GLY A 477 29.40 25.05 -1.81
CA GLY A 477 28.92 23.68 -1.75
C GLY A 477 27.76 23.49 -0.77
N PRO A 478 26.57 24.06 -1.03
CA PRO A 478 25.40 23.84 -0.16
C PRO A 478 25.03 22.34 -0.15
N THR A 479 24.90 21.77 1.05
CA THR A 479 24.69 20.32 1.25
C THR A 479 23.42 19.96 2.00
N GLY A 480 22.90 20.87 2.82
CA GLY A 480 21.69 20.68 3.63
C GLY A 480 20.92 21.98 3.77
N LEU A 481 19.59 21.88 3.78
CA LEU A 481 18.66 23.00 3.91
C LEU A 481 17.67 22.73 5.03
N THR A 482 17.29 23.76 5.79
CA THR A 482 16.13 23.68 6.68
C THR A 482 15.55 25.07 6.91
N PHE A 483 14.24 25.17 7.05
CA PHE A 483 13.59 26.38 7.55
C PHE A 483 13.48 26.30 9.07
N GLY A 484 13.84 27.37 9.76
CA GLY A 484 13.59 27.50 11.20
C GLY A 484 12.16 27.96 11.48
N THR A 485 11.73 27.86 12.74
CA THR A 485 10.38 28.29 13.17
C THR A 485 10.10 29.78 12.95
N GLY A 486 11.14 30.60 12.83
CA GLY A 486 11.02 32.02 12.47
C GLY A 486 10.89 32.29 10.96
N GLY A 487 10.77 31.25 10.13
CA GLY A 487 10.64 31.36 8.67
C GLY A 487 11.94 31.65 7.93
N ASP A 488 13.10 31.65 8.60
CA ASP A 488 14.39 31.84 7.95
C ASP A 488 14.98 30.52 7.42
N LEU A 489 15.68 30.60 6.29
CA LEU A 489 16.37 29.48 5.67
C LEU A 489 17.80 29.36 6.20
N PHE A 490 18.17 28.16 6.68
CA PHE A 490 19.51 27.82 7.13
C PHE A 490 20.15 26.84 6.15
N VAL A 491 21.36 27.15 5.71
CA VAL A 491 22.07 26.41 4.67
C VAL A 491 23.41 25.94 5.19
N ALA A 492 23.65 24.63 5.21
CA ALA A 492 24.96 24.07 5.45
C ALA A 492 25.87 24.37 4.26
N SER A 493 26.97 25.06 4.52
CA SER A 493 27.99 25.37 3.52
C SER A 493 29.18 24.45 3.74
N SER A 494 29.26 23.37 2.97
CA SER A 494 30.33 22.39 3.12
C SER A 494 31.72 23.01 2.86
N GLY A 495 31.85 23.84 1.84
CA GLY A 495 33.14 24.42 1.45
C GLY A 495 33.75 25.37 2.50
N THR A 496 32.91 26.05 3.28
CA THR A 496 33.35 27.00 4.32
C THR A 496 33.22 26.47 5.74
N SER A 497 32.74 25.24 5.93
CA SER A 497 32.52 24.63 7.25
C SER A 497 31.63 25.48 8.17
N SER A 498 30.59 26.10 7.61
CA SER A 498 29.69 27.02 8.32
C SER A 498 28.22 26.73 8.01
N VAL A 499 27.32 27.32 8.81
CA VAL A 499 25.89 27.40 8.49
C VAL A 499 25.55 28.86 8.25
N ILE A 500 24.95 29.18 7.10
CA ILE A 500 24.57 30.53 6.70
C ILE A 500 23.04 30.66 6.80
N ARG A 501 22.56 31.80 7.30
CA ARG A 501 21.14 32.12 7.46
C ARG A 501 20.71 33.16 6.44
N TYR A 502 19.59 32.90 5.80
CA TYR A 502 18.94 33.75 4.81
C TYR A 502 17.49 34.00 5.22
N ASN A 503 16.93 35.11 4.77
CA ASN A 503 15.52 35.38 4.90
C ASN A 503 14.75 34.37 4.03
N GLY A 504 13.84 33.60 4.64
CA GLY A 504 13.19 32.50 3.93
C GLY A 504 12.09 32.91 2.94
N LEU A 505 11.74 34.19 2.86
CA LEU A 505 10.82 34.71 1.84
C LEU A 505 11.54 35.27 0.62
N THR A 506 12.73 35.84 0.80
CA THR A 506 13.43 36.63 -0.23
C THR A 506 14.78 36.07 -0.66
N GLY A 507 15.36 35.14 0.12
CA GLY A 507 16.70 34.61 -0.09
C GLY A 507 17.82 35.60 0.25
N ALA A 508 17.49 36.77 0.83
CA ALA A 508 18.46 37.77 1.24
C ALA A 508 19.34 37.25 2.39
N LEU A 509 20.65 37.55 2.33
CA LEU A 509 21.60 37.16 3.38
C LEU A 509 21.28 37.86 4.70
N LEU A 510 21.10 37.08 5.77
CA LEU A 510 21.00 37.60 7.15
C LEU A 510 22.34 37.51 7.88
N GLY A 511 23.16 36.51 7.55
CA GLY A 511 24.54 36.39 8.00
C GLY A 511 24.96 34.95 8.28
N THR A 512 26.20 34.78 8.72
CA THR A 512 26.70 33.47 9.17
C THR A 512 26.11 33.13 10.54
N PHE A 513 25.38 32.02 10.62
CA PHE A 513 24.73 31.56 11.84
C PHE A 513 25.66 30.71 12.71
N VAL A 514 26.32 29.72 12.11
CA VAL A 514 27.40 28.95 12.75
C VAL A 514 28.70 29.24 12.02
N ALA A 515 29.65 29.87 12.71
CA ALA A 515 30.93 30.22 12.15
C ALA A 515 31.86 29.01 11.96
N ALA A 516 32.75 29.08 10.97
CA ALA A 516 33.77 28.07 10.72
C ALA A 516 34.60 27.79 11.99
N GLY A 517 34.83 26.51 12.29
CA GLY A 517 35.56 26.07 13.49
C GLY A 517 34.77 26.10 14.80
N SER A 518 33.52 26.60 14.82
CA SER A 518 32.66 26.54 16.01
C SER A 518 32.34 25.08 16.39
N GLY A 519 32.80 24.62 17.55
CA GLY A 519 32.71 23.20 17.96
C GLY A 519 33.55 22.23 17.14
N GLY A 520 34.47 22.77 16.32
CA GLY A 520 35.24 22.00 15.35
C GLY A 520 34.41 21.46 14.18
N LEU A 521 33.33 22.15 13.79
CA LEU A 521 32.54 21.78 12.60
C LEU A 521 33.42 21.77 11.35
N VAL A 522 33.32 20.70 10.56
CA VAL A 522 34.03 20.57 9.27
C VAL A 522 33.06 20.02 8.23
N SER A 523 32.99 20.70 7.08
CA SER A 523 32.20 20.28 5.91
C SER A 523 30.81 19.73 6.29
N PRO A 524 29.90 20.57 6.82
CA PRO A 524 28.59 20.11 7.27
C PRO A 524 27.84 19.39 6.14
N ASN A 525 27.16 18.30 6.46
CA ASN A 525 26.39 17.49 5.52
C ASN A 525 24.89 17.86 5.58
N GLY A 526 24.15 17.29 6.53
CA GLY A 526 22.74 17.62 6.77
C GLY A 526 22.55 18.42 8.07
N LEU A 527 21.40 19.08 8.20
CA LEU A 527 21.01 19.81 9.39
C LEU A 527 19.50 19.72 9.64
N THR A 528 19.08 19.79 10.90
CA THR A 528 17.65 19.81 11.27
C THR A 528 17.46 20.52 12.62
N PHE A 529 16.30 21.14 12.82
CA PHE A 529 15.91 21.66 14.13
C PHE A 529 15.25 20.55 14.95
N GLY A 530 15.62 20.47 16.23
CA GLY A 530 14.98 19.57 17.18
C GLY A 530 13.81 20.22 17.91
N PRO A 531 12.98 19.41 18.60
CA PRO A 531 11.82 19.88 19.35
C PRO A 531 12.17 20.83 20.51
N ASN A 532 13.43 20.81 20.96
CA ASN A 532 13.97 21.76 21.94
C ASN A 532 14.37 23.12 21.33
N GLY A 533 14.14 23.33 20.04
CA GLY A 533 14.53 24.54 19.32
C GLY A 533 16.02 24.67 19.04
N ASN A 534 16.83 23.62 19.26
CA ASN A 534 18.25 23.62 18.89
C ASN A 534 18.47 23.10 17.46
N LEU A 535 19.56 23.55 16.84
CA LEU A 535 20.01 23.10 15.53
C LEU A 535 21.01 21.95 15.67
N TYR A 536 20.78 20.86 14.94
CA TYR A 536 21.63 19.67 14.90
C TYR A 536 22.29 19.58 13.53
N VAL A 537 23.61 19.47 13.49
CA VAL A 537 24.39 19.52 12.25
C VAL A 537 25.30 18.30 12.15
N GLY A 538 25.17 17.54 11.06
CA GLY A 538 26.07 16.45 10.73
C GLY A 538 27.38 17.00 10.18
N SER A 539 28.51 16.53 10.73
CA SER A 539 29.85 16.98 10.38
C SER A 539 30.62 15.86 9.66
N ALA A 540 31.50 16.22 8.72
CA ALA A 540 32.26 15.26 7.93
C ALA A 540 33.26 14.43 8.76
N ASP A 541 33.58 14.87 9.98
CA ASP A 541 34.37 14.13 10.97
C ASP A 541 33.54 13.13 11.80
N HIS A 542 32.40 12.70 11.24
CA HIS A 542 31.52 11.65 11.77
C HIS A 542 30.78 11.99 13.07
N ARG A 543 30.58 13.28 13.36
CA ARG A 543 29.83 13.76 14.55
C ARG A 543 28.50 14.40 14.18
N VAL A 544 27.57 14.40 15.13
CA VAL A 544 26.43 15.34 15.14
C VAL A 544 26.69 16.38 16.21
N ILE A 545 26.71 17.66 15.83
CA ILE A 545 26.99 18.78 16.72
C ILE A 545 25.70 19.58 16.94
N GLN A 546 25.46 20.00 18.18
CA GLN A 546 24.29 20.76 18.59
C GLN A 546 24.64 22.23 18.81
N TYR A 547 23.81 23.11 18.27
CA TYR A 547 23.88 24.56 18.40
C TYR A 547 22.55 25.11 18.89
N ASN A 548 22.59 26.24 19.59
CA ASN A 548 21.39 26.95 20.00
C ASN A 548 20.67 27.49 18.77
N GLY A 549 19.41 27.13 18.56
CA GLY A 549 18.72 27.46 17.30
C GLY A 549 18.30 28.92 17.15
N ALA A 550 18.41 29.74 18.20
CA ALA A 550 18.19 31.18 18.10
C ALA A 550 19.47 31.96 17.76
N THR A 551 20.63 31.49 18.24
CA THR A 551 21.88 32.26 18.24
C THR A 551 23.03 31.63 17.45
N GLY A 552 22.96 30.32 17.15
CA GLY A 552 24.05 29.58 16.52
C GLY A 552 25.23 29.28 17.46
N ALA A 553 25.10 29.61 18.75
CA ALA A 553 26.11 29.31 19.76
C ALA A 553 26.24 27.79 19.97
N LEU A 554 27.47 27.31 20.14
CA LEU A 554 27.75 25.90 20.40
C LEU A 554 27.08 25.46 21.72
N VAL A 555 26.29 24.40 21.66
CA VAL A 555 25.77 23.70 22.85
C VAL A 555 26.72 22.56 23.21
N GLY A 556 27.09 21.73 22.23
CA GLY A 556 28.04 20.64 22.43
C GLY A 556 28.04 19.61 21.31
N THR A 557 28.78 18.52 21.49
CA THR A 557 28.67 17.35 20.61
C THR A 557 27.47 16.52 21.07
N PHE A 558 26.50 16.31 20.18
CA PHE A 558 25.33 15.49 20.46
C PHE A 558 25.66 14.00 20.29
N ALA A 559 26.18 13.61 19.13
CA ALA A 559 26.68 12.27 18.88
C ALA A 559 28.17 12.32 18.51
N ALA A 560 28.99 11.59 19.27
CA ALA A 560 30.43 11.51 19.05
C ALA A 560 30.78 10.63 17.83
N ALA A 561 31.98 10.83 17.29
CA ALA A 561 32.49 10.04 16.17
C ALA A 561 32.54 8.55 16.54
N GLY A 562 31.97 7.70 15.69
CA GLY A 562 31.88 6.26 15.94
C GLY A 562 30.83 5.83 16.99
N SER A 563 30.05 6.76 17.57
CA SER A 563 28.94 6.40 18.47
C SER A 563 27.91 5.55 17.73
N GLY A 564 27.75 4.28 18.11
CA GLY A 564 26.89 3.34 17.39
C GLY A 564 27.39 2.99 15.97
N GLY A 565 28.67 3.27 15.66
CA GLY A 565 29.23 3.12 14.32
C GLY A 565 29.00 4.32 13.39
N LEU A 566 28.56 5.47 13.92
CA LEU A 566 28.27 6.67 13.13
C LEU A 566 29.39 7.04 12.17
N ASN A 567 29.05 7.17 10.89
CA ASN A 567 29.99 7.48 9.83
C ASN A 567 29.33 8.34 8.74
N GLN A 568 29.82 9.58 8.58
CA GLN A 568 29.31 10.55 7.60
C GLN A 568 27.79 10.79 7.76
N PRO A 569 27.35 11.37 8.90
CA PRO A 569 25.94 11.71 9.10
C PRO A 569 25.43 12.62 7.99
N ARG A 570 24.31 12.27 7.36
CA ARG A 570 23.64 13.05 6.31
C ARG A 570 22.28 13.53 6.78
N GLY A 571 21.19 13.02 6.20
CA GLY A 571 19.82 13.33 6.58
C GLY A 571 19.55 12.95 8.03
N MET A 572 18.76 13.79 8.71
CA MET A 572 18.39 13.61 10.11
C MET A 572 16.93 14.04 10.29
N ALA A 573 16.18 13.30 11.11
CA ALA A 573 14.83 13.69 11.50
C ALA A 573 14.52 13.23 12.93
N PHE A 574 13.77 14.07 13.64
CA PHE A 574 13.26 13.72 14.96
C PHE A 574 11.96 12.93 14.80
N LYS A 575 11.85 11.84 15.55
CA LYS A 575 10.62 11.07 15.70
C LYS A 575 9.65 11.79 16.66
N PRO A 576 8.35 11.44 16.64
CA PRO A 576 7.38 11.96 17.62
C PRO A 576 7.76 11.68 19.09
N ASP A 577 8.47 10.58 19.37
CA ASP A 577 8.97 10.25 20.71
C ASP A 577 10.17 11.13 21.16
N GLY A 578 10.65 12.02 20.29
CA GLY A 578 11.76 12.93 20.53
C GLY A 578 13.14 12.36 20.20
N ASN A 579 13.27 11.09 19.81
CA ASN A 579 14.57 10.53 19.40
C ASN A 579 14.99 11.02 18.00
N LEU A 580 16.29 11.09 17.78
CA LEU A 580 16.88 11.51 16.50
C LEU A 580 17.26 10.27 15.68
N LEU A 581 16.75 10.18 14.46
CA LEU A 581 17.24 9.28 13.42
C LEU A 581 18.31 9.97 12.58
N VAL A 582 19.38 9.26 12.29
CA VAL A 582 20.52 9.77 11.52
C VAL A 582 20.86 8.80 10.40
N ALA A 583 20.79 9.25 9.15
CA ALA A 583 21.33 8.52 8.01
C ALA A 583 22.87 8.50 8.09
N SER A 584 23.42 7.36 8.50
CA SER A 584 24.85 7.12 8.61
C SER A 584 25.34 6.52 7.29
N PHE A 585 25.67 7.42 6.36
CA PHE A 585 26.00 7.08 4.98
C PHE A 585 27.13 6.04 4.87
N GLY A 586 28.20 6.21 5.64
CA GLY A 586 29.39 5.35 5.56
C GLY A 586 29.23 4.01 6.26
N SER A 587 28.26 3.88 7.17
CA SER A 587 27.97 2.62 7.88
C SER A 587 26.75 1.90 7.34
N ASN A 588 26.11 2.41 6.26
CA ASN A 588 24.98 1.75 5.61
C ASN A 588 23.78 1.50 6.56
N ALA A 589 23.53 2.45 7.47
CA ALA A 589 22.50 2.32 8.49
C ALA A 589 21.84 3.65 8.84
N ILE A 590 20.62 3.57 9.36
CA ILE A 590 19.94 4.62 10.12
C ILE A 590 20.20 4.34 11.59
N LEU A 591 20.85 5.27 12.26
CA LEU A 591 21.17 5.16 13.68
C LEU A 591 20.19 5.99 14.50
N GLU A 592 19.71 5.44 15.61
CA GLU A 592 18.81 6.11 16.54
C GLU A 592 19.57 6.60 17.77
N TYR A 593 19.30 7.84 18.18
CA TYR A 593 19.86 8.46 19.37
C TYR A 593 18.77 9.07 20.25
N LEU A 594 18.94 8.98 21.57
CA LEU A 594 18.06 9.65 22.53
C LEU A 594 18.11 11.17 22.33
N GLY A 595 16.96 11.79 22.05
CA GLY A 595 16.89 13.24 21.76
C GLY A 595 17.43 14.15 22.87
N ALA A 596 17.27 13.71 24.12
CA ALA A 596 17.69 14.46 25.30
C ALA A 596 19.21 14.45 25.54
N THR A 597 19.92 13.39 25.11
CA THR A 597 21.32 13.14 25.53
C THR A 597 22.28 12.83 24.39
N GLY A 598 21.77 12.43 23.22
CA GLY A 598 22.58 11.93 22.11
C GLY A 598 23.20 10.55 22.34
N ALA A 599 22.75 9.82 23.37
CA ALA A 599 23.16 8.45 23.59
C ALA A 599 22.60 7.53 22.49
N PHE A 600 23.44 6.62 21.99
CA PHE A 600 23.04 5.64 20.97
C PHE A 600 22.00 4.65 21.54
N VAL A 601 20.90 4.46 20.81
CA VAL A 601 19.83 3.51 21.13
C VAL A 601 20.05 2.21 20.38
N GLY A 602 20.18 2.29 19.06
CA GLY A 602 20.27 1.12 18.19
C GLY A 602 20.29 1.48 16.71
N VAL A 603 20.42 0.45 15.87
CA VAL A 603 20.18 0.56 14.42
C VAL A 603 18.67 0.52 14.20
N PHE A 604 18.14 1.49 13.46
CA PHE A 604 16.71 1.58 13.18
C PHE A 604 16.28 0.64 12.04
N ASN A 605 17.09 0.49 10.98
CA ASN A 605 16.80 -0.39 9.84
C ASN A 605 17.46 -1.78 9.99
N ASP A 606 16.96 -2.64 10.86
CA ASP A 606 17.56 -3.97 11.11
C ASP A 606 17.66 -4.83 9.82
N VAL A 607 16.70 -4.69 8.91
CA VAL A 607 16.42 -5.76 7.94
C VAL A 607 16.85 -5.46 6.50
N GLN A 608 16.61 -4.24 6.02
CA GLN A 608 17.07 -3.86 4.68
C GLN A 608 18.52 -3.36 4.77
N SER A 609 19.40 -4.03 4.01
CA SER A 609 20.75 -3.51 3.75
C SER A 609 20.64 -2.20 2.96
N LEU A 610 20.56 -1.09 3.68
CA LEU A 610 20.68 0.24 3.10
C LEU A 610 22.08 0.37 2.49
N LEU A 611 22.17 0.97 1.33
CA LEU A 611 23.43 1.30 0.70
C LEU A 611 23.47 2.81 0.54
N GLN A 612 24.40 3.42 1.27
CA GLN A 612 24.62 4.86 1.23
C GLN A 612 23.33 5.67 1.48
N PRO A 613 22.68 5.50 2.65
CA PRO A 613 21.51 6.30 2.99
C PRO A 613 21.88 7.79 3.03
N TRP A 614 21.03 8.62 2.42
CA TRP A 614 21.33 10.03 2.20
C TRP A 614 20.29 10.98 2.79
N GLY A 615 19.18 11.19 2.09
CA GLY A 615 18.04 11.95 2.59
C GLY A 615 17.25 11.10 3.58
N LEU A 616 16.77 11.73 4.66
CA LEU A 616 15.90 11.10 5.65
C LEU A 616 14.86 12.13 6.10
N ARG A 617 13.58 11.76 6.05
CA ARG A 617 12.43 12.58 6.49
C ARG A 617 11.36 11.70 7.12
N ILE A 618 10.58 12.28 8.03
CA ILE A 618 9.29 11.71 8.43
C ILE A 618 8.25 12.21 7.41
N GLY A 619 7.49 11.29 6.81
CA GLY A 619 6.44 11.64 5.87
C GLY A 619 5.13 12.05 6.56
N PRO A 620 4.14 12.56 5.80
CA PRO A 620 2.83 12.97 6.33
C PRO A 620 2.08 11.85 7.03
N ASN A 621 2.28 10.61 6.60
CA ASN A 621 1.73 9.41 7.23
C ASN A 621 2.46 8.96 8.51
N GLY A 622 3.47 9.71 8.98
CA GLY A 622 4.26 9.40 10.17
C GLY A 622 5.40 8.41 9.96
N ASN A 623 5.56 7.83 8.75
CA ASN A 623 6.61 6.86 8.45
C ASN A 623 7.95 7.51 8.14
N VAL A 624 9.02 6.73 8.24
CA VAL A 624 10.39 7.19 7.94
C VAL A 624 10.71 6.89 6.49
N PHE A 625 11.01 7.92 5.72
CA PHE A 625 11.46 7.80 4.34
C PHE A 625 12.97 7.99 4.26
N VAL A 626 13.63 7.19 3.44
CA VAL A 626 15.09 7.23 3.26
C VAL A 626 15.44 7.11 1.78
N ALA A 627 16.28 8.02 1.28
CA ALA A 627 16.86 7.92 -0.04
C ALA A 627 18.15 7.09 -0.02
N MET A 628 18.26 6.12 -0.91
CA MET A 628 19.44 5.30 -1.13
C MET A 628 20.19 5.77 -2.37
N THR A 629 21.50 6.00 -2.27
CA THR A 629 22.30 6.49 -3.41
C THR A 629 23.33 5.51 -3.93
N GLY A 630 23.46 4.36 -3.29
CA GLY A 630 24.38 3.29 -3.68
C GLY A 630 23.61 2.00 -3.99
N GLY A 631 24.17 1.16 -4.88
CA GLY A 631 23.49 -0.05 -5.35
C GLY A 631 22.26 0.28 -6.20
N PRO A 632 21.22 -0.56 -6.22
CA PRO A 632 19.95 -0.18 -6.79
C PRO A 632 19.29 0.92 -5.95
N VAL A 633 18.74 1.91 -6.64
CA VAL A 633 18.48 3.24 -6.09
C VAL A 633 17.00 3.45 -5.80
N TYR A 634 16.67 3.73 -4.54
CA TYR A 634 15.29 3.76 -4.08
C TYR A 634 15.03 4.90 -3.11
N ILE A 635 13.76 5.27 -3.00
CA ILE A 635 13.25 5.83 -1.75
C ILE A 635 12.49 4.72 -1.05
N VAL A 636 12.91 4.44 0.17
CA VAL A 636 12.33 3.39 0.99
C VAL A 636 11.54 4.02 2.13
N GLU A 637 10.50 3.33 2.56
CA GLU A 637 9.61 3.72 3.64
C GLU A 637 9.74 2.69 4.77
N TYR A 638 9.77 3.14 6.02
CA TYR A 638 9.79 2.30 7.22
C TYR A 638 8.69 2.72 8.18
N ASP A 639 8.09 1.73 8.84
CA ASP A 639 7.17 1.97 9.95
C ASP A 639 7.99 2.51 11.12
N ILE A 640 7.60 3.68 11.61
CA ILE A 640 8.36 4.37 12.65
C ILE A 640 8.29 3.66 14.01
N SER A 641 7.18 2.98 14.29
CA SER A 641 6.87 2.35 15.59
C SER A 641 7.45 0.95 15.67
N ARG A 642 7.17 0.13 14.65
CA ARG A 642 7.65 -1.25 14.52
C ARG A 642 9.11 -1.31 14.05
N ARG A 643 9.64 -0.23 13.44
CA ARG A 643 10.99 -0.16 12.85
C ARG A 643 11.20 -1.14 11.70
N ILE A 644 10.09 -1.55 11.08
CA ILE A 644 10.07 -2.55 10.01
C ILE A 644 10.15 -1.80 8.68
N TYR A 645 10.90 -2.38 7.75
CA TYR A 645 10.90 -1.91 6.38
C TYR A 645 9.49 -2.07 5.83
N MET A 646 8.88 -0.95 5.43
CA MET A 646 7.62 -0.92 4.71
C MET A 646 7.98 -1.14 3.28
N ARG A 647 8.09 -0.12 2.41
CA ARG A 647 8.21 -0.35 0.96
C ARG A 647 9.31 0.34 0.19
N ARG A 648 9.57 -0.13 -1.04
CA ARG A 648 10.24 0.70 -2.07
C ARG A 648 9.20 1.70 -2.53
N TYR A 649 9.07 2.81 -1.80
CA TYR A 649 8.14 3.87 -2.12
C TYR A 649 8.38 4.43 -3.53
N VAL A 650 9.65 4.65 -3.91
CA VAL A 650 10.03 4.98 -5.28
C VAL A 650 11.08 4.02 -5.82
N ARG A 651 10.90 3.54 -7.06
CA ARG A 651 11.74 2.57 -7.76
C ARG A 651 12.65 3.20 -8.83
N ALA A 652 13.84 2.61 -9.02
CA ALA A 652 14.91 3.11 -9.90
C ALA A 652 14.57 3.07 -11.40
N ASP A 653 13.73 2.12 -11.80
CA ASP A 653 13.17 1.93 -13.14
C ASP A 653 12.45 3.18 -13.68
N THR A 654 12.02 4.09 -12.81
CA THR A 654 11.44 5.40 -13.16
C THR A 654 12.48 6.48 -13.54
N GLY A 655 13.75 6.11 -13.74
CA GLY A 655 14.80 7.04 -14.14
C GLY A 655 15.32 7.91 -13.00
N LEU A 656 15.41 7.35 -11.79
CA LEU A 656 15.97 7.97 -10.58
C LEU A 656 17.43 7.52 -10.38
N PRO A 657 18.42 8.11 -11.08
CA PRO A 657 19.76 7.55 -11.10
C PRO A 657 20.51 7.73 -9.77
N THR A 658 20.23 8.83 -9.06
CA THR A 658 20.96 9.24 -7.85
C THR A 658 20.12 10.22 -6.99
N PRO A 659 19.07 9.81 -6.27
CA PRO A 659 18.30 10.66 -5.38
C PRO A 659 19.23 11.25 -4.33
N SER A 660 18.87 12.41 -3.80
CA SER A 660 19.65 13.10 -2.78
C SER A 660 18.71 13.55 -1.65
N GLY A 661 18.36 14.83 -1.62
CA GLY A 661 17.26 15.32 -0.82
C GLY A 661 15.91 15.11 -1.49
N PHE A 662 14.91 14.97 -0.64
CA PHE A 662 13.51 14.94 -1.03
C PHE A 662 12.69 15.61 0.06
N ALA A 663 11.49 16.02 -0.31
CA ALA A 663 10.51 16.56 0.61
C ALA A 663 9.10 16.25 0.11
N PHE A 664 8.18 16.11 1.06
CA PHE A 664 6.76 16.02 0.76
C PHE A 664 6.19 17.42 0.63
N ARG A 665 5.36 17.65 -0.39
CA ARG A 665 4.60 18.90 -0.50
C ARG A 665 3.77 19.07 0.78
N PRO A 666 3.74 20.25 1.41
CA PRO A 666 2.90 20.48 2.58
C PRO A 666 1.42 20.20 2.28
N GLN A 667 0.62 20.17 3.33
CA GLN A 667 -0.84 20.09 3.26
C GLN A 667 -1.43 21.27 2.47
N SER A 668 -2.49 21.01 1.69
CA SER A 668 -3.21 22.05 0.94
C SER A 668 -3.97 23.00 1.87
N GLY A 669 -4.37 24.16 1.33
CA GLY A 669 -5.42 24.97 1.95
C GLY A 669 -6.84 24.51 1.61
N GLU A 670 -6.96 23.60 0.63
CA GLU A 670 -8.22 23.02 0.14
C GLU A 670 -8.53 21.65 0.79
N ASP A 671 -7.67 21.20 1.69
CA ASP A 671 -7.86 20.02 2.54
C ASP A 671 -7.27 20.36 3.92
N VAL A 672 -8.04 21.08 4.73
CA VAL A 672 -7.56 21.60 6.04
C VAL A 672 -7.47 20.50 7.09
N ASN A 673 -8.27 19.43 6.96
CA ASN A 673 -8.25 18.30 7.89
C ASN A 673 -7.14 17.28 7.55
N GLY A 674 -6.60 17.31 6.33
CA GLY A 674 -5.46 16.52 5.86
C GLY A 674 -5.80 15.06 5.59
N ASN A 675 -7.07 14.72 5.34
CA ASN A 675 -7.52 13.37 5.02
C ASN A 675 -7.25 13.00 3.54
N GLY A 676 -6.91 14.00 2.72
CA GLY A 676 -6.64 13.93 1.29
C GLY A 676 -7.88 13.75 0.43
N ILE A 677 -9.02 14.25 0.90
CA ILE A 677 -10.27 14.53 0.19
C ILE A 677 -10.38 16.06 0.15
N LEU A 678 -10.88 16.60 -0.94
CA LEU A 678 -11.15 18.04 -1.06
C LEU A 678 -12.21 18.44 -0.03
N ASP A 679 -12.01 19.53 0.71
CA ASP A 679 -12.99 19.97 1.73
C ASP A 679 -14.38 20.20 1.12
N ALA A 680 -14.43 20.72 -0.12
CA ALA A 680 -15.68 20.92 -0.88
C ALA A 680 -16.45 19.61 -1.18
N CYS A 681 -15.77 18.47 -1.08
CA CYS A 681 -16.30 17.15 -1.38
C CYS A 681 -16.45 16.25 -0.17
N ASP A 682 -16.02 16.72 0.99
CA ASP A 682 -16.10 15.99 2.23
C ASP A 682 -17.57 15.96 2.70
N CYS A 683 -18.40 15.17 2.02
CA CYS A 683 -19.82 15.00 2.34
C CYS A 683 -20.01 14.27 3.67
N ALA A 684 -19.00 13.51 4.12
CA ALA A 684 -18.93 12.94 5.47
C ALA A 684 -18.77 14.04 6.54
N ILE A 685 -18.49 15.26 6.11
CA ILE A 685 -18.48 16.51 6.85
C ILE A 685 -19.54 17.47 6.26
N ASN A 686 -20.75 16.95 6.01
CA ASN A 686 -21.90 17.66 6.60
C ASN A 686 -21.83 17.53 8.14
N GLN A 687 -20.68 17.86 8.75
CA GLN A 687 -20.58 17.97 10.20
C GLN A 687 -21.42 19.20 10.51
N TYR A 688 -22.63 18.94 10.95
CA TYR A 688 -23.36 19.82 11.83
C TYR A 688 -22.34 20.62 12.66
N GLY A 689 -22.24 21.94 12.46
CA GLY A 689 -21.27 22.79 13.15
C GLY A 689 -20.06 23.31 12.37
N ASP A 690 -19.75 22.81 11.17
CA ASP A 690 -18.75 23.43 10.26
C ASP A 690 -19.44 24.48 9.38
N VAL A 691 -19.46 25.70 9.89
CA VAL A 691 -20.27 26.82 9.39
C VAL A 691 -19.50 27.65 8.37
N ASN A 692 -18.18 27.57 8.39
CA ASN A 692 -17.32 28.26 7.44
C ASN A 692 -16.94 27.36 6.24
N SER A 693 -17.31 26.07 6.28
CA SER A 693 -17.03 25.07 5.25
C SER A 693 -15.53 24.90 4.99
N ASP A 694 -14.74 25.01 6.05
CA ASP A 694 -13.29 24.79 5.99
C ASP A 694 -12.88 23.35 6.30
N GLY A 695 -13.85 22.44 6.44
CA GLY A 695 -13.62 21.00 6.62
C GLY A 695 -13.26 20.62 8.07
N MET A 696 -13.25 21.57 9.01
CA MET A 696 -13.00 21.34 10.42
C MET A 696 -13.98 22.09 11.32
N VAL A 697 -14.68 21.38 12.21
CA VAL A 697 -15.39 22.06 13.31
C VAL A 697 -14.37 22.59 14.32
N ASP A 698 -14.15 23.90 14.31
CA ASP A 698 -13.22 24.58 15.20
C ASP A 698 -13.76 25.89 15.84
N ILE A 699 -12.86 26.71 16.40
CA ILE A 699 -13.26 27.95 17.08
C ILE A 699 -13.74 29.03 16.10
N PHE A 700 -13.34 28.96 14.84
CA PHE A 700 -13.70 29.90 13.77
C PHE A 700 -15.14 29.70 13.32
N ASP A 701 -15.71 28.50 13.43
CA ASP A 701 -17.16 28.28 13.22
C ASP A 701 -18.00 29.02 14.23
N ILE A 702 -17.59 28.98 15.50
CA ILE A 702 -18.25 29.73 16.58
C ILE A 702 -18.19 31.23 16.28
N LEU A 703 -17.04 31.71 15.79
CA LEU A 703 -16.90 33.11 15.38
C LEU A 703 -17.82 33.44 14.19
N CYS A 704 -18.00 32.51 13.26
CA CYS A 704 -18.89 32.73 12.13
C CYS A 704 -20.36 32.81 12.55
N VAL A 705 -20.83 31.95 13.44
CA VAL A 705 -22.20 32.04 14.00
C VAL A 705 -22.39 33.33 14.79
N LEU A 706 -21.40 33.75 15.57
CA LEU A 706 -21.46 35.02 16.31
C LEU A 706 -21.49 36.24 15.38
N ASP A 707 -20.79 36.20 14.24
CA ASP A 707 -20.83 37.26 13.23
C ASP A 707 -22.18 37.33 12.50
N GLY A 708 -22.78 36.15 12.23
CA GLY A 708 -24.16 36.02 11.74
C GLY A 708 -25.19 36.57 12.74
N PHE A 709 -25.03 36.26 14.03
CA PHE A 709 -25.87 36.80 15.11
C PHE A 709 -25.77 38.34 15.23
N ALA A 710 -24.60 38.91 14.91
CA ALA A 710 -24.39 40.35 14.85
C ALA A 710 -24.95 41.01 13.57
N GLY A 711 -25.36 40.21 12.57
CA GLY A 711 -25.86 40.66 11.27
C GLY A 711 -24.79 41.25 10.36
N VAL A 712 -23.53 40.86 10.54
CA VAL A 712 -22.37 41.49 9.88
C VAL A 712 -21.80 40.62 8.74
N PHE A 713 -22.01 39.30 8.75
CA PHE A 713 -21.76 38.34 7.64
C PHE A 713 -20.48 38.62 6.82
N THR A 714 -19.36 38.77 7.51
CA THR A 714 -18.06 39.05 6.91
C THR A 714 -17.26 37.80 6.59
N THR A 715 -17.55 36.69 7.27
CA THR A 715 -16.76 35.45 7.19
C THR A 715 -17.46 34.29 6.50
N CYS A 716 -18.80 34.21 6.52
CA CYS A 716 -19.56 33.14 5.84
C CYS A 716 -20.92 33.62 5.30
N ALA A 717 -21.57 32.78 4.50
CA ALA A 717 -22.91 33.05 3.97
C ALA A 717 -24.01 32.79 5.02
N MET A 718 -25.11 33.55 4.96
CA MET A 718 -26.24 33.43 5.89
C MET A 718 -26.82 32.01 5.95
N GLU A 719 -26.86 31.31 4.81
CA GLU A 719 -27.41 29.96 4.68
C GLU A 719 -26.54 28.90 5.37
N ALA A 720 -25.24 29.15 5.59
CA ALA A 720 -24.32 28.23 6.26
C ALA A 720 -24.37 28.33 7.79
N VAL A 721 -24.91 29.45 8.32
CA VAL A 721 -24.90 29.80 9.75
C VAL A 721 -26.15 29.35 10.49
N ASP A 722 -27.17 28.92 9.75
CA ASP A 722 -28.51 28.56 10.24
C ASP A 722 -28.64 27.03 10.23
N LEU A 723 -28.42 26.40 11.39
CA LEU A 723 -28.11 24.97 11.54
C LEU A 723 -29.30 24.12 12.03
N THR A 724 -30.42 24.72 12.41
CA THR A 724 -31.62 24.05 12.97
C THR A 724 -32.81 24.04 11.99
N PRO A 725 -33.72 23.04 11.91
CA PRO A 725 -33.65 21.60 12.20
C PRO A 725 -33.81 20.72 10.94
N ASN A 726 -33.19 21.04 9.80
CA ASN A 726 -33.12 20.12 8.64
C ASN A 726 -32.12 20.54 7.53
N CYS A 727 -30.88 20.84 7.92
CA CYS A 727 -29.72 21.04 7.03
C CYS A 727 -29.79 22.21 6.03
N VAL A 728 -30.83 23.05 6.12
CA VAL A 728 -30.94 24.33 5.37
C VAL A 728 -31.45 25.48 6.26
N GLY A 729 -31.38 25.29 7.58
CA GLY A 729 -31.81 26.29 8.55
C GLY A 729 -33.32 26.52 8.63
N GLU A 730 -33.75 27.22 9.67
CA GLU A 730 -35.13 27.65 9.90
C GLU A 730 -35.39 29.08 9.45
N GLY A 731 -34.39 29.68 8.79
CA GLY A 731 -34.33 31.06 8.34
C GLY A 731 -33.97 32.04 9.46
N ILE A 732 -33.49 31.57 10.62
CA ILE A 732 -33.27 32.39 11.82
C ILE A 732 -31.99 31.95 12.54
N ILE A 733 -30.98 32.82 12.52
CA ILE A 733 -29.76 32.65 13.33
C ILE A 733 -30.06 33.01 14.78
N ASP A 734 -29.98 32.05 15.70
CA ASP A 734 -30.18 32.24 17.13
C ASP A 734 -29.14 31.51 18.00
N ILE A 735 -29.45 31.32 19.29
CA ILE A 735 -28.51 30.73 20.24
C ILE A 735 -28.37 29.21 20.08
N PHE A 736 -29.34 28.56 19.45
CA PHE A 736 -29.31 27.13 19.16
C PHE A 736 -28.30 26.81 18.07
N ASP A 737 -28.03 27.70 17.11
CA ASP A 737 -26.93 27.54 16.15
C ASP A 737 -25.55 27.58 16.83
N ILE A 738 -25.39 28.41 17.86
CA ILE A 738 -24.15 28.46 18.65
C ILE A 738 -23.97 27.15 19.44
N LEU A 739 -25.06 26.63 20.00
CA LEU A 739 -25.05 25.35 20.71
C LEU A 739 -24.78 24.19 19.74
N ALA A 740 -25.29 24.27 18.50
CA ALA A 740 -25.05 23.30 17.45
C ALA A 740 -23.56 23.13 17.14
N VAL A 741 -22.86 24.25 16.91
CA VAL A 741 -21.40 24.25 16.71
C VAL A 741 -20.65 23.75 17.96
N LEU A 742 -21.11 24.11 19.16
CA LEU A 742 -20.46 23.68 20.41
C LEU A 742 -20.61 22.18 20.67
N ASP A 743 -21.77 21.59 20.36
CA ASP A 743 -22.03 20.16 20.48
C ASP A 743 -21.18 19.39 19.46
N ALA A 744 -21.08 19.91 18.24
CA ALA A 744 -20.21 19.39 17.19
C ALA A 744 -18.72 19.42 17.57
N PHE A 745 -18.26 20.53 18.16
CA PHE A 745 -16.90 20.67 18.69
C PHE A 745 -16.62 19.67 19.82
N GLY A 746 -17.66 19.24 20.54
CA GLY A 746 -17.61 18.19 21.57
C GLY A 746 -17.66 16.76 21.02
N GLY A 747 -17.85 16.58 19.70
CA GLY A 747 -18.00 15.28 19.06
C GLY A 747 -19.38 14.65 19.20
N ASP A 748 -20.40 15.41 19.61
CA ASP A 748 -21.77 14.93 19.79
C ASP A 748 -22.62 15.31 18.56
N GLN A 749 -22.82 14.36 17.64
CA GLN A 749 -23.64 14.54 16.42
C GLN A 749 -25.14 14.22 16.63
N SER A 750 -25.62 14.18 17.88
CA SER A 750 -26.96 13.71 18.23
C SER A 750 -28.13 14.53 17.65
N CYS A 751 -27.88 15.69 17.03
CA CYS A 751 -28.93 16.48 16.38
C CYS A 751 -29.30 15.99 14.96
N CYS A 752 -28.45 15.19 14.30
CA CYS A 752 -28.77 14.58 12.98
C CYS A 752 -29.27 13.13 13.09
N ALA A 753 -29.39 12.58 14.31
CA ALA A 753 -29.99 11.29 14.53
C ALA A 753 -31.49 11.46 14.79
N THR A 754 -32.33 11.33 13.76
CA THR A 754 -33.76 11.09 13.98
C THR A 754 -34.22 9.83 13.26
N GLU A 755 -34.87 8.98 14.06
CA GLU A 755 -35.94 8.02 13.75
C GLU A 755 -36.04 7.42 12.33
#